data_AF-A0A161YPP8-F1
#
_entry.id   AF-A0A161YPP8-F1
#
_cell.length_a   1.000
_cell.length_b   1.000
_cell.length_c   1.000
_cell.angle_alpha   90.00
_cell.angle_beta   90.00
_cell.angle_gamma   90.00
#
_symmetry.space_group_name_H-M   'P 1'
#
loop_
_entity.id
_entity.type
_entity.pdbx_description
1 polymer ?
#
loop_
_entity_poly.entity_id
_entity_poly.type
_entity_poly.pdbx_seq_one_letter_code
_entity_poly.pdbx_strand_id
1 'polypeptide(L)'
;MEIEIPAVHAAVAIKAPREPLILIEAPTYPPDVGEVIVKVEWTSSTPYHLHQADGGLLIDMYPRILGDTFAGTVLLVGPGPHHVDLEIGDKVLGYSFRDDKDGKEKAAQTLITVPTFLLGKLPKGLTMQEAVTVPDNLVTVFQAAVVDLGLPLPWPIPEGWTPPEADAPILLWGGAGSVGMYSIEVFRHWGYKNLVVVASGKHHEYLKSLGATTCFDYRDKDVVERIQKHLGPKGVPYVIDCIGHLSGSLKPITQLADRGTKVAVMLPVVIKDPTEIEAPVYDMAEPAEGQWKDGVIVKGVRTHFYLENKLFKDKMQCEIIPALLEQKVVRPNPQRVVEGDTLLERAQDAIVLLRNKARPDERIYGMGQYQWPFPDLKGLYVELAQRNSRASVPFSLSSLEYGLLWNNLPIGRVVLERTLPPLRHIQPISWIIGFWQCKLRHQTQNELLQVAQEYRRRNPPLNVIVVDFFLSQCESISSAQSARSYSKALVGLSSNAFSDDMIQQLREWNIELMVSIWPTVDQKSSSFKEMMEKGFLLRTERSVRTNFDFEGQTVYYDPTNPGARRFVWGKAKDSYFSKEIQTFWLDQAEPKYSSHDFDNYRYFLGATLSVENIHPDRRGADGGLSRTKLSVYNSRGMATLYCHAGK
;
A
#
# COMPACT_ATOMS: atom_id res chain seq x y z
N MET A 1 12.09 -9.74 -38.40
CA MET A 1 12.46 -8.44 -37.79
C MET A 1 13.62 -8.75 -36.88
N GLU A 2 14.81 -8.23 -37.15
CA GLU A 2 15.93 -8.36 -36.21
C GLU A 2 15.53 -7.62 -34.92
N ILE A 3 15.45 -8.35 -33.81
CA ILE A 3 15.16 -7.76 -32.51
C ILE A 3 16.44 -7.10 -32.04
N GLU A 4 16.47 -5.77 -32.01
CA GLU A 4 17.61 -5.02 -31.47
C GLU A 4 17.65 -5.20 -29.95
N ILE A 5 18.68 -5.89 -29.46
CA ILE A 5 18.88 -6.12 -28.02
C ILE A 5 19.73 -4.98 -27.47
N PRO A 6 19.23 -4.20 -26.50
CA PRO A 6 19.96 -3.06 -25.97
C PRO A 6 21.16 -3.53 -25.14
N ALA A 7 22.26 -2.77 -25.15
CA ALA A 7 23.47 -3.08 -24.39
C ALA A 7 23.26 -2.96 -22.86
N VAL A 8 22.31 -2.13 -22.43
CA VAL A 8 21.89 -1.97 -21.03
C VAL A 8 20.37 -1.96 -20.94
N HIS A 9 19.84 -2.31 -19.78
CA HIS A 9 18.39 -2.35 -19.55
C HIS A 9 18.06 -2.08 -18.07
N ALA A 10 16.79 -1.87 -17.76
CA ALA A 10 16.36 -1.47 -16.42
C ALA A 10 16.28 -2.67 -15.46
N ALA A 11 16.82 -2.50 -14.26
CA ALA A 11 16.76 -3.47 -13.17
C ALA A 11 16.40 -2.79 -11.84
N VAL A 12 15.74 -3.52 -10.95
CA VAL A 12 15.46 -3.09 -9.57
C VAL A 12 16.46 -3.73 -8.63
N ALA A 13 17.09 -2.89 -7.81
CA ALA A 13 18.11 -3.31 -6.88
C ALA A 13 17.86 -2.83 -5.45
N ILE A 14 18.35 -3.61 -4.49
CA ILE A 14 18.49 -3.23 -3.10
C ILE A 14 19.74 -2.36 -2.99
N LYS A 15 19.60 -1.15 -2.43
CA LYS A 15 20.71 -0.22 -2.19
C LYS A 15 21.44 -0.48 -0.87
N ALA A 16 20.69 -0.79 0.18
CA ALA A 16 21.15 -1.17 1.51
C ALA A 16 19.96 -1.77 2.28
N PRO A 17 20.19 -2.48 3.40
CA PRO A 17 19.09 -3.00 4.22
C PRO A 17 18.14 -1.88 4.67
N ARG A 18 16.84 -2.11 4.53
CA ARG A 18 15.72 -1.24 4.93
C ARG A 18 15.60 0.08 4.16
N GLU A 19 16.49 0.35 3.22
CA GLU A 19 16.34 1.49 2.31
C GLU A 19 15.32 1.18 1.20
N PRO A 20 14.65 2.20 0.63
CA PRO A 20 13.86 2.01 -0.58
C PRO A 20 14.69 1.35 -1.69
N LEU A 21 14.02 0.51 -2.49
CA LEU A 21 14.60 -0.05 -3.70
C LEU A 21 14.99 1.08 -4.66
N ILE A 22 15.93 0.80 -5.54
CA ILE A 22 16.38 1.74 -6.58
C ILE A 22 16.28 1.11 -7.95
N LEU A 23 16.11 1.96 -8.97
CA LEU A 23 16.25 1.56 -10.36
C LEU A 23 17.73 1.75 -10.77
N ILE A 24 18.29 0.76 -11.45
CA ILE A 24 19.65 0.81 -12.01
C ILE A 24 19.64 0.40 -13.48
N GLU A 25 20.70 0.74 -14.21
CA GLU A 25 20.99 0.19 -15.53
C GLU A 25 21.88 -1.05 -15.37
N ALA A 26 21.36 -2.21 -15.76
CA ALA A 26 22.08 -3.47 -15.78
C ALA A 26 22.63 -3.74 -17.19
N PRO A 27 23.83 -4.31 -17.32
CA PRO A 27 24.36 -4.72 -18.62
C PRO A 27 23.57 -5.91 -19.18
N THR A 28 23.31 -5.90 -20.48
CA THR A 28 22.79 -7.07 -21.17
C THR A 28 23.95 -7.97 -21.59
N TYR A 29 24.03 -9.14 -20.98
CA TYR A 29 25.05 -10.12 -21.32
C TYR A 29 24.65 -10.86 -22.61
N PRO A 30 25.51 -10.95 -23.64
CA PRO A 30 25.28 -11.86 -24.75
C PRO A 30 25.20 -13.30 -24.23
N PRO A 31 24.29 -14.14 -24.75
CA PRO A 31 24.18 -15.52 -24.30
C PRO A 31 25.38 -16.33 -24.78
N ASP A 32 26.03 -17.03 -23.86
CA ASP A 32 27.09 -17.99 -24.17
C ASP A 32 26.49 -19.35 -24.61
N VAL A 33 27.33 -20.36 -24.78
CA VAL A 33 26.92 -21.71 -25.13
C VAL A 33 25.95 -22.27 -24.11
N GLY A 34 24.78 -22.71 -24.59
CA GLY A 34 23.73 -23.27 -23.74
C GLY A 34 22.90 -22.23 -22.98
N GLU A 35 23.10 -20.94 -23.22
CA GLU A 35 22.33 -19.84 -22.63
C GLU A 35 21.34 -19.20 -23.63
N VAL A 36 20.39 -18.43 -23.09
CA VAL A 36 19.43 -17.63 -23.84
C VAL A 36 19.26 -16.26 -23.19
N ILE A 37 18.82 -15.27 -23.97
CA ILE A 37 18.26 -14.02 -23.44
C ILE A 37 16.73 -14.15 -23.41
N VAL A 38 16.15 -13.90 -22.24
CA VAL A 38 14.70 -13.86 -22.04
C VAL A 38 14.27 -12.43 -21.71
N LYS A 39 13.23 -11.96 -22.39
CA LYS A 39 12.48 -10.77 -21.97
C LYS A 39 11.62 -11.16 -20.78
N VAL A 40 11.96 -10.67 -19.60
CA VAL A 40 11.18 -10.92 -18.39
C VAL A 40 9.88 -10.11 -18.47
N GLU A 41 8.76 -10.80 -18.37
CA GLU A 41 7.43 -10.18 -18.37
C GLU A 41 6.77 -10.29 -16.99
N TRP A 42 7.13 -11.33 -16.23
CA TRP A 42 6.64 -11.55 -14.87
C TRP A 42 7.77 -12.03 -13.96
N THR A 43 7.74 -11.59 -12.70
CA THR A 43 8.56 -12.12 -11.60
C THR A 43 7.67 -12.28 -10.37
N SER A 44 8.09 -13.10 -9.41
CA SER A 44 7.36 -13.31 -8.15
C SER A 44 8.21 -12.92 -6.95
N SER A 45 7.61 -12.26 -5.97
CA SER A 45 8.27 -11.95 -4.70
C SER A 45 8.01 -13.04 -3.65
N THR A 46 9.05 -13.47 -2.93
CA THR A 46 8.98 -14.44 -1.83
C THR A 46 9.53 -13.82 -0.54
N PRO A 47 9.31 -14.43 0.64
CA PRO A 47 9.89 -13.95 1.89
C PRO A 47 11.41 -13.77 1.84
N TYR A 48 12.12 -14.55 1.01
CA TYR A 48 13.56 -14.42 0.81
C TYR A 48 13.96 -13.00 0.35
N HIS A 49 13.21 -12.42 -0.59
CA HIS A 49 13.44 -11.05 -1.06
C HIS A 49 13.21 -10.01 0.03
N LEU A 50 12.26 -10.23 0.94
CA LEU A 50 12.09 -9.38 2.13
C LEU A 50 13.28 -9.53 3.08
N HIS A 51 13.76 -10.74 3.32
CA HIS A 51 14.93 -10.99 4.18
C HIS A 51 16.20 -10.33 3.63
N GLN A 52 16.35 -10.31 2.31
CA GLN A 52 17.38 -9.54 1.62
C GLN A 52 17.17 -8.03 1.78
N ALA A 53 15.98 -7.52 1.47
CA ALA A 53 15.69 -6.09 1.51
C ALA A 53 15.78 -5.49 2.92
N ASP A 54 15.29 -6.17 3.96
CA ASP A 54 15.22 -5.63 5.33
C ASP A 54 16.38 -6.07 6.22
N GLY A 55 16.99 -7.23 5.94
CA GLY A 55 18.05 -7.80 6.77
C GLY A 55 19.40 -7.95 6.09
N GLY A 56 19.52 -7.64 4.80
CA GLY A 56 20.74 -7.87 4.03
C GLY A 56 21.14 -9.34 3.95
N LEU A 57 20.18 -10.27 4.09
CA LEU A 57 20.45 -11.70 4.15
C LEU A 57 21.20 -12.15 2.88
N LEU A 58 22.39 -12.73 3.07
CA LEU A 58 23.24 -13.24 1.99
C LEU A 58 23.61 -12.18 0.92
N ILE A 59 23.63 -10.90 1.29
CA ILE A 59 24.16 -9.83 0.43
C ILE A 59 25.51 -9.38 0.96
N ASP A 60 26.55 -9.63 0.18
CA ASP A 60 27.93 -9.22 0.44
C ASP A 60 28.29 -7.85 -0.15
N MET A 61 27.58 -7.42 -1.19
CA MET A 61 27.82 -6.17 -1.91
C MET A 61 26.52 -5.51 -2.38
N TYR A 62 26.48 -4.18 -2.30
CA TYR A 62 25.40 -3.34 -2.81
C TYR A 62 25.89 -2.42 -3.94
N PRO A 63 25.01 -2.02 -4.88
CA PRO A 63 23.62 -2.43 -5.01
C PRO A 63 23.47 -3.89 -5.52
N ARG A 64 22.38 -4.56 -5.15
CA ARG A 64 22.10 -5.96 -5.50
C ARG A 64 20.76 -6.11 -6.22
N ILE A 65 20.76 -6.64 -7.46
CA ILE A 65 19.52 -6.90 -8.22
C ILE A 65 18.68 -7.95 -7.48
N LEU A 66 17.36 -7.71 -7.38
CA LEU A 66 16.41 -8.56 -6.69
C LEU A 66 15.92 -9.71 -7.57
N GLY A 67 15.37 -10.76 -6.96
CA GLY A 67 14.51 -11.72 -7.65
C GLY A 67 15.25 -12.95 -8.14
N ASP A 68 14.68 -14.13 -7.91
CA ASP A 68 15.25 -15.40 -8.40
C ASP A 68 14.30 -16.15 -9.36
N THR A 69 13.05 -15.71 -9.53
CA THR A 69 12.06 -16.43 -10.38
C THR A 69 11.45 -15.50 -11.41
N PHE A 70 11.34 -15.97 -12.65
CA PHE A 70 10.80 -15.19 -13.76
C PHE A 70 9.98 -16.05 -14.73
N ALA A 71 9.13 -15.39 -15.49
CA ALA A 71 8.51 -15.92 -16.70
C ALA A 71 8.58 -14.85 -17.81
N GLY A 72 8.77 -15.31 -19.04
CA GLY A 72 9.06 -14.40 -20.14
C GLY A 72 9.15 -15.06 -21.49
N THR A 73 9.61 -14.30 -22.48
CA THR A 73 9.73 -14.73 -23.87
C THR A 73 11.19 -14.76 -24.31
N VAL A 74 11.63 -15.85 -24.91
CA VAL A 74 12.99 -16.00 -25.46
C VAL A 74 13.19 -15.01 -26.60
N LEU A 75 14.21 -14.14 -26.48
CA LEU A 75 14.58 -13.16 -27.52
C LEU A 75 15.77 -13.62 -28.36
N LEU A 76 16.74 -14.30 -27.74
CA LEU A 76 17.94 -14.77 -28.41
C LEU A 76 18.38 -16.10 -27.82
N VAL A 77 18.82 -17.00 -28.70
CA VAL A 77 19.37 -18.30 -28.33
C VAL A 77 20.87 -18.28 -28.60
N GLY A 78 21.67 -18.58 -27.58
CA GLY A 78 23.11 -18.66 -27.69
C GLY A 78 23.57 -19.77 -28.65
N PRO A 79 24.86 -19.83 -29.00
CA PRO A 79 25.38 -20.87 -29.88
C PRO A 79 25.47 -22.24 -29.17
N GLY A 80 25.61 -23.31 -29.96
CA GLY A 80 25.99 -24.63 -29.43
C GLY A 80 24.84 -25.45 -28.82
N PRO A 81 25.14 -26.56 -28.11
CA PRO A 81 24.10 -27.43 -27.57
C PRO A 81 23.40 -26.78 -26.38
N HIS A 82 22.08 -26.88 -26.37
CA HIS A 82 21.23 -26.46 -25.26
C HIS A 82 20.70 -27.67 -24.50
N HIS A 83 20.44 -27.48 -23.21
CA HIS A 83 19.82 -28.51 -22.38
C HIS A 83 18.32 -28.66 -22.68
N VAL A 84 17.72 -27.58 -23.17
CA VAL A 84 16.32 -27.51 -23.61
C VAL A 84 16.31 -26.90 -25.00
N ASP A 85 15.62 -27.55 -25.94
CA ASP A 85 15.42 -27.03 -27.29
C ASP A 85 14.46 -25.83 -27.24
N LEU A 86 15.03 -24.62 -27.17
CA LEU A 86 14.31 -23.36 -27.15
C LEU A 86 14.49 -22.60 -28.47
N GLU A 87 13.42 -21.96 -28.91
CA GLU A 87 13.41 -21.08 -30.09
C GLU A 87 13.06 -19.64 -29.69
N ILE A 88 13.45 -18.68 -30.53
CA ILE A 88 13.02 -17.28 -30.36
C ILE A 88 11.50 -17.22 -30.39
N GLY A 89 10.90 -16.56 -29.39
CA GLY A 89 9.46 -16.48 -29.21
C GLY A 89 8.86 -17.54 -28.26
N ASP A 90 9.64 -18.55 -27.86
CA ASP A 90 9.19 -19.50 -26.83
C ASP A 90 8.91 -18.78 -25.51
N LYS A 91 7.81 -19.19 -24.86
CA LYS A 91 7.44 -18.72 -23.53
C LYS A 91 8.02 -19.66 -22.49
N VAL A 92 8.75 -19.12 -21.52
CA VAL A 92 9.48 -19.90 -20.53
C VAL A 92 9.22 -19.39 -19.11
N LEU A 93 9.48 -20.26 -18.14
CA LEU A 93 9.56 -19.96 -16.72
C LEU A 93 10.88 -20.53 -16.16
N GLY A 94 11.42 -19.92 -15.11
CA GLY A 94 12.67 -20.38 -14.52
C GLY A 94 12.93 -19.87 -13.11
N TYR A 95 13.78 -20.60 -12.40
CA TYR A 95 14.36 -20.23 -11.10
C TYR A 95 15.88 -20.15 -11.24
N SER A 96 16.42 -18.94 -11.13
CA SER A 96 17.82 -18.60 -11.37
C SER A 96 18.39 -17.76 -10.23
N PHE A 97 19.57 -18.16 -9.75
CA PHE A 97 20.16 -17.59 -8.53
C PHE A 97 21.68 -17.79 -8.44
N ARG A 98 22.34 -18.33 -9.47
CA ARG A 98 23.72 -18.82 -9.33
C ARG A 98 24.74 -17.70 -9.40
N ASP A 99 24.48 -16.73 -10.28
CA ASP A 99 25.37 -15.58 -10.48
C ASP A 99 24.84 -14.34 -9.77
N ASP A 100 25.10 -14.32 -8.46
CA ASP A 100 24.67 -13.24 -7.59
C ASP A 100 25.60 -12.03 -7.65
N LYS A 101 26.83 -12.15 -8.17
CA LYS A 101 27.83 -11.07 -8.13
C LYS A 101 27.46 -9.92 -9.04
N ASP A 102 27.22 -10.22 -10.31
CA ASP A 102 26.93 -9.20 -11.32
C ASP A 102 25.43 -9.09 -11.64
N GLY A 103 24.61 -9.97 -11.04
CA GLY A 103 23.15 -9.95 -11.18
C GLY A 103 22.63 -10.43 -12.55
N LYS A 104 23.49 -11.04 -13.37
CA LYS A 104 23.17 -11.59 -14.71
C LYS A 104 21.92 -12.50 -14.69
N GLU A 105 21.79 -13.31 -13.64
CA GLU A 105 20.73 -14.31 -13.48
C GLU A 105 19.61 -13.87 -12.51
N LYS A 106 19.53 -12.59 -12.13
CA LYS A 106 18.45 -12.10 -11.25
C LYS A 106 17.19 -11.76 -12.04
N ALA A 107 16.02 -11.87 -11.42
CA ALA A 107 14.74 -11.80 -12.11
C ALA A 107 14.11 -10.39 -12.16
N ALA A 108 14.47 -9.48 -11.26
CA ALA A 108 13.90 -8.13 -11.23
C ALA A 108 14.59 -7.18 -12.22
N GLN A 109 14.66 -7.59 -13.48
CA GLN A 109 15.22 -6.82 -14.60
C GLN A 109 14.46 -7.14 -15.89
N THR A 110 14.50 -6.27 -16.90
CA THR A 110 13.68 -6.47 -18.11
C THR A 110 14.24 -7.51 -19.08
N LEU A 111 15.54 -7.77 -19.04
CA LEU A 111 16.22 -8.80 -19.82
C LEU A 111 17.08 -9.66 -18.89
N ILE A 112 17.02 -10.98 -19.04
CA ILE A 112 17.82 -11.89 -18.23
C ILE A 112 18.55 -12.87 -19.14
N THR A 113 19.82 -13.14 -18.83
CA THR A 113 20.64 -14.11 -19.58
C THR A 113 20.88 -15.32 -18.70
N VAL A 114 20.37 -16.47 -19.11
CA VAL A 114 20.34 -17.67 -18.27
C VAL A 114 20.67 -18.94 -19.06
N PRO A 115 21.26 -19.95 -18.42
CA PRO A 115 21.36 -21.29 -18.98
C PRO A 115 20.00 -21.94 -19.20
N THR A 116 19.89 -22.67 -20.30
CA THR A 116 18.68 -23.41 -20.67
C THR A 116 18.26 -24.49 -19.68
N PHE A 117 19.18 -25.07 -18.88
CA PHE A 117 18.82 -26.06 -17.86
C PHE A 117 18.05 -25.46 -16.67
N LEU A 118 18.05 -24.13 -16.51
CA LEU A 118 17.25 -23.42 -15.51
C LEU A 118 15.87 -23.00 -16.03
N LEU A 119 15.51 -23.43 -17.25
CA LEU A 119 14.28 -23.04 -17.92
C LEU A 119 13.37 -24.24 -18.18
N GLY A 120 12.07 -24.02 -18.04
CA GLY A 120 11.02 -24.87 -18.58
C GLY A 120 10.20 -24.11 -19.60
N LYS A 121 9.67 -24.80 -20.63
CA LYS A 121 8.66 -24.21 -21.51
C LYS A 121 7.36 -24.04 -20.73
N LEU A 122 6.68 -22.92 -20.96
CA LEU A 122 5.36 -22.64 -20.38
C LEU A 122 4.35 -23.69 -20.90
N PRO A 123 3.70 -24.47 -20.03
CA PRO A 123 2.69 -25.42 -20.46
C PRO A 123 1.50 -24.74 -21.14
N LYS A 124 0.89 -25.43 -22.11
CA LYS A 124 -0.27 -24.92 -22.85
C LYS A 124 -1.44 -24.66 -21.90
N GLY A 125 -2.06 -23.49 -22.02
CA GLY A 125 -3.24 -23.11 -21.25
C GLY A 125 -2.95 -22.47 -19.89
N LEU A 126 -1.68 -22.32 -19.50
CA LEU A 126 -1.28 -21.50 -18.35
C LEU A 126 -0.82 -20.11 -18.78
N THR A 127 -1.12 -19.12 -17.96
CA THR A 127 -0.54 -17.78 -18.13
C THR A 127 0.85 -17.71 -17.49
N MET A 128 1.71 -16.81 -17.98
CA MET A 128 3.01 -16.56 -17.34
C MET A 128 2.86 -16.07 -15.89
N GLN A 129 1.81 -15.28 -15.63
CA GLN A 129 1.47 -14.75 -14.31
C GLN A 129 1.18 -15.87 -13.30
N GLU A 130 0.51 -16.94 -13.73
CA GLU A 130 0.29 -18.12 -12.90
C GLU A 130 1.58 -18.93 -12.74
N ALA A 131 2.24 -19.23 -13.85
CA ALA A 131 3.40 -20.11 -13.89
C ALA A 131 4.61 -19.59 -13.11
N VAL A 132 4.83 -18.27 -13.06
CA VAL A 132 5.97 -17.65 -12.34
C VAL A 132 5.96 -17.93 -10.83
N THR A 133 4.81 -18.29 -10.25
CA THR A 133 4.68 -18.54 -8.80
C THR A 133 5.20 -19.93 -8.37
N VAL A 134 5.53 -20.80 -9.32
CA VAL A 134 5.75 -22.23 -9.10
C VAL A 134 7.22 -22.58 -8.83
N PRO A 135 8.21 -22.15 -9.64
CA PRO A 135 9.54 -22.76 -9.64
C PRO A 135 10.26 -22.78 -8.29
N ASP A 136 10.51 -21.62 -7.67
CA ASP A 136 11.21 -21.52 -6.38
C ASP A 136 10.57 -22.38 -5.29
N ASN A 137 9.25 -22.23 -5.12
CA ASN A 137 8.50 -22.93 -4.09
C ASN A 137 8.49 -24.45 -4.33
N LEU A 138 8.36 -24.90 -5.58
CA LEU A 138 8.30 -26.32 -5.89
C LEU A 138 9.68 -26.98 -5.77
N VAL A 139 10.75 -26.31 -6.22
CA VAL A 139 12.14 -26.75 -5.99
C VAL A 139 12.40 -26.90 -4.50
N THR A 140 11.91 -25.96 -3.68
CA THR A 140 12.03 -26.00 -2.23
C THR A 140 11.38 -27.26 -1.63
N VAL A 141 10.20 -27.67 -2.13
CA VAL A 141 9.54 -28.93 -1.68
C VAL A 141 10.40 -30.14 -2.03
N PHE A 142 10.91 -30.23 -3.26
CA PHE A 142 11.73 -31.37 -3.69
C PHE A 142 13.06 -31.45 -2.93
N GLN A 143 13.71 -30.31 -2.68
CA GLN A 143 14.91 -30.24 -1.85
C GLN A 143 14.63 -30.76 -0.43
N ALA A 144 13.60 -30.22 0.22
CA ALA A 144 13.23 -30.61 1.58
C ALA A 144 12.86 -32.10 1.68
N ALA A 145 12.05 -32.60 0.75
CA ALA A 145 11.60 -33.98 0.76
C ALA A 145 12.77 -34.95 0.49
N VAL A 146 13.47 -34.80 -0.63
CA VAL A 146 14.42 -35.81 -1.11
C VAL A 146 15.77 -35.70 -0.42
N VAL A 147 16.31 -34.48 -0.29
CA VAL A 147 17.67 -34.27 0.22
C VAL A 147 17.67 -34.17 1.74
N ASP A 148 16.78 -33.37 2.31
CA ASP A 148 16.80 -33.07 3.75
C ASP A 148 16.12 -34.16 4.60
N LEU A 149 15.02 -34.76 4.10
CA LEU A 149 14.29 -35.81 4.82
C LEU A 149 14.57 -37.23 4.32
N GLY A 150 15.02 -37.39 3.07
CA GLY A 150 15.21 -38.70 2.43
C GLY A 150 13.90 -39.37 2.03
N LEU A 151 12.85 -38.59 1.77
CA LEU A 151 11.57 -39.05 1.24
C LEU A 151 11.66 -39.13 -0.30
N PRO A 152 11.65 -40.34 -0.90
CA PRO A 152 11.89 -40.49 -2.32
C PRO A 152 10.74 -39.93 -3.18
N LEU A 153 11.08 -39.05 -4.11
CA LEU A 153 10.21 -38.56 -5.18
C LEU A 153 10.81 -38.93 -6.54
N PRO A 154 10.79 -40.22 -6.95
CA PRO A 154 11.42 -40.66 -8.20
C PRO A 154 10.78 -40.00 -9.41
N TRP A 155 11.60 -39.75 -10.44
CA TRP A 155 11.16 -39.22 -11.72
C TRP A 155 11.86 -39.92 -12.90
N PRO A 156 11.11 -40.48 -13.88
CA PRO A 156 9.64 -40.65 -13.87
C PRO A 156 9.19 -41.58 -12.73
N ILE A 157 7.91 -41.49 -12.34
CA ILE A 157 7.34 -42.36 -11.32
C ILE A 157 7.24 -43.79 -11.88
N PRO A 158 7.88 -44.80 -11.27
CA PRO A 158 7.78 -46.18 -11.76
C PRO A 158 6.34 -46.70 -11.72
N GLU A 159 5.99 -47.59 -12.66
CA GLU A 159 4.67 -48.23 -12.66
C GLU A 159 4.44 -49.03 -11.36
N GLY A 160 3.26 -48.86 -10.75
CA GLY A 160 2.91 -49.51 -9.49
C GLY A 160 3.69 -49.01 -8.26
N TRP A 161 4.43 -47.91 -8.38
CA TRP A 161 5.24 -47.38 -7.29
C TRP A 161 4.38 -46.93 -6.09
N THR A 162 4.90 -47.19 -4.89
CA THR A 162 4.37 -46.71 -3.61
C THR A 162 5.55 -46.28 -2.77
N PRO A 163 5.50 -45.11 -2.11
CA PRO A 163 6.63 -44.66 -1.31
C PRO A 163 6.86 -45.61 -0.11
N PRO A 164 8.13 -45.79 0.30
CA PRO A 164 8.41 -46.30 1.63
C PRO A 164 7.68 -45.44 2.67
N GLU A 165 7.12 -46.10 3.68
CA GLU A 165 6.40 -45.40 4.76
C GLU A 165 5.19 -44.57 4.27
N ALA A 166 4.50 -45.03 3.22
CA ALA A 166 3.32 -44.34 2.66
C ALA A 166 2.29 -43.90 3.71
N ASP A 167 2.07 -44.69 4.77
CA ASP A 167 1.11 -44.41 5.84
C ASP A 167 1.70 -43.63 7.04
N ALA A 168 3.01 -43.39 7.05
CA ALA A 168 3.65 -42.63 8.12
C ALA A 168 3.21 -41.16 8.11
N PRO A 169 2.96 -40.55 9.27
CA PRO A 169 2.55 -39.17 9.33
C PRO A 169 3.68 -38.22 8.89
N ILE A 170 3.37 -37.32 7.97
CA ILE A 170 4.20 -36.18 7.61
C ILE A 170 3.49 -34.93 8.15
N LEU A 171 4.14 -34.24 9.10
CA LEU A 171 3.64 -32.99 9.65
C LEU A 171 4.12 -31.81 8.81
N LEU A 172 3.18 -31.06 8.24
CA LEU A 172 3.44 -29.84 7.49
C LEU A 172 3.02 -28.63 8.32
N TRP A 173 3.97 -27.94 8.93
CA TRP A 173 3.71 -26.71 9.66
C TRP A 173 3.76 -25.50 8.73
N GLY A 174 2.70 -24.69 8.69
CA GLY A 174 2.57 -23.60 7.73
C GLY A 174 1.94 -24.02 6.40
N GLY A 175 1.02 -24.99 6.42
CA GLY A 175 0.45 -25.59 5.21
C GLY A 175 -0.28 -24.65 4.25
N ALA A 176 -0.69 -23.46 4.70
CA ALA A 176 -1.33 -22.44 3.86
C ALA A 176 -0.32 -21.50 3.15
N GLY A 177 0.99 -21.65 3.40
CA GLY A 177 2.02 -20.97 2.63
C GLY A 177 2.32 -21.71 1.32
N SER A 178 3.04 -21.06 0.39
CA SER A 178 3.31 -21.60 -0.95
C SER A 178 3.97 -22.98 -0.93
N VAL A 179 5.05 -23.14 -0.16
CA VAL A 179 5.75 -24.43 0.02
C VAL A 179 4.85 -25.48 0.67
N GLY A 180 4.02 -25.06 1.64
CA GLY A 180 3.10 -25.95 2.34
C GLY A 180 2.01 -26.52 1.43
N MET A 181 1.41 -25.69 0.57
CA MET A 181 0.39 -26.12 -0.39
C MET A 181 0.98 -27.08 -1.43
N TYR A 182 2.13 -26.75 -2.02
CA TYR A 182 2.81 -27.64 -2.97
C TYR A 182 3.27 -28.94 -2.31
N SER A 183 3.73 -28.91 -1.06
CA SER A 183 4.07 -30.13 -0.31
C SER A 183 2.88 -31.09 -0.24
N ILE A 184 1.67 -30.57 0.01
CA ILE A 184 0.46 -31.42 0.08
C ILE A 184 0.21 -32.11 -1.26
N GLU A 185 0.18 -31.34 -2.36
CA GLU A 185 -0.09 -31.86 -3.70
C GLU A 185 0.98 -32.86 -4.14
N VAL A 186 2.27 -32.53 -3.95
CA VAL A 186 3.41 -33.38 -4.30
C VAL A 186 3.37 -34.68 -3.51
N PHE A 187 3.25 -34.63 -2.18
CA PHE A 187 3.23 -35.86 -1.39
C PHE A 187 2.04 -36.75 -1.72
N ARG A 188 0.86 -36.17 -2.01
CA ARG A 188 -0.28 -36.95 -2.47
C ARG A 188 -0.08 -37.61 -3.81
N HIS A 189 0.48 -36.88 -4.77
CA HIS A 189 0.75 -37.43 -6.07
C HIS A 189 1.74 -38.59 -6.00
N TRP A 190 2.77 -38.44 -5.14
CA TRP A 190 3.71 -39.50 -4.81
C TRP A 190 3.18 -40.47 -3.73
N GLY A 191 1.87 -40.63 -3.55
CA GLY A 191 1.30 -41.75 -2.80
C GLY A 191 1.50 -41.74 -1.28
N TYR A 192 2.01 -40.65 -0.68
CA TYR A 192 2.02 -40.48 0.77
C TYR A 192 0.60 -40.19 1.28
N LYS A 193 0.19 -40.91 2.32
CA LYS A 193 -1.22 -41.03 2.71
C LYS A 193 -1.61 -40.21 3.94
N ASN A 194 -0.65 -39.90 4.82
CA ASN A 194 -0.94 -39.31 6.12
C ASN A 194 -0.32 -37.92 6.26
N LEU A 195 -0.99 -36.91 5.69
CA LEU A 195 -0.52 -35.52 5.71
C LEU A 195 -1.24 -34.77 6.84
N VAL A 196 -0.52 -34.50 7.92
CA VAL A 196 -1.00 -33.74 9.07
C VAL A 196 -0.59 -32.29 8.89
N VAL A 197 -1.56 -31.39 8.72
CA VAL A 197 -1.27 -30.02 8.29
C VAL A 197 -1.62 -29.02 9.39
N VAL A 198 -0.71 -28.10 9.70
CA VAL A 198 -0.94 -27.02 10.66
C VAL A 198 -1.00 -25.69 9.92
N ALA A 199 -2.16 -25.04 9.98
CA ALA A 199 -2.44 -23.77 9.30
C ALA A 199 -3.68 -23.10 9.90
N SER A 200 -3.88 -21.82 9.61
CA SER A 200 -5.08 -21.08 10.04
C SER A 200 -6.39 -21.80 9.67
N GLY A 201 -7.35 -21.88 10.60
CA GLY A 201 -8.64 -22.57 10.46
C GLY A 201 -9.40 -22.23 9.19
N LYS A 202 -9.36 -20.95 8.78
CA LYS A 202 -10.02 -20.47 7.55
C LYS A 202 -9.52 -21.14 6.25
N HIS A 203 -8.38 -21.82 6.26
CA HIS A 203 -7.83 -22.50 5.07
C HIS A 203 -8.04 -24.02 5.09
N HIS A 204 -8.59 -24.60 6.16
CA HIS A 204 -8.64 -26.06 6.34
C HIS A 204 -9.42 -26.78 5.24
N GLU A 205 -10.54 -26.23 4.77
CA GLU A 205 -11.31 -26.85 3.68
C GLU A 205 -10.51 -26.90 2.38
N TYR A 206 -9.85 -25.79 2.03
CA TYR A 206 -9.00 -25.73 0.84
C TYR A 206 -7.82 -26.69 0.95
N LEU A 207 -7.12 -26.74 2.09
CA LEU A 207 -5.98 -27.64 2.30
C LEU A 207 -6.40 -29.12 2.24
N LYS A 208 -7.58 -29.47 2.74
CA LYS A 208 -8.16 -30.82 2.58
C LYS A 208 -8.45 -31.14 1.12
N SER A 209 -8.92 -30.16 0.33
CA SER A 209 -9.15 -30.34 -1.11
C SER A 209 -7.85 -30.57 -1.91
N LEU A 210 -6.71 -30.08 -1.42
CA LEU A 210 -5.38 -30.37 -1.97
C LEU A 210 -4.86 -31.74 -1.54
N GLY A 211 -5.39 -32.28 -0.44
CA GLY A 211 -5.03 -33.60 0.08
C GLY A 211 -4.59 -33.66 1.54
N ALA A 212 -4.74 -32.62 2.35
CA ALA A 212 -4.48 -32.77 3.79
C ALA A 212 -5.37 -33.88 4.40
N THR A 213 -4.81 -34.81 5.18
CA THR A 213 -5.61 -35.82 5.91
C THR A 213 -6.34 -35.16 7.07
N THR A 214 -5.60 -34.38 7.86
CA THR A 214 -6.07 -33.69 9.06
C THR A 214 -5.49 -32.30 9.08
N CYS A 215 -6.26 -31.33 9.56
CA CYS A 215 -5.79 -29.96 9.75
C CYS A 215 -5.93 -29.51 11.21
N PHE A 216 -4.97 -28.74 11.70
CA PHE A 216 -4.98 -28.11 13.02
C PHE A 216 -4.75 -26.60 12.90
N ASP A 217 -5.44 -25.78 13.71
CA ASP A 217 -5.20 -24.34 13.77
C ASP A 217 -4.05 -24.04 14.74
N TYR A 218 -2.98 -23.43 14.24
CA TYR A 218 -1.83 -23.04 15.08
C TYR A 218 -2.19 -22.02 16.17
N ARG A 219 -3.36 -21.38 16.09
CA ARG A 219 -3.85 -20.43 17.10
C ARG A 219 -4.55 -21.10 18.27
N ASP A 220 -4.88 -22.37 18.16
CA ASP A 220 -5.44 -23.14 19.27
C ASP A 220 -4.37 -23.29 20.36
N LYS A 221 -4.70 -22.90 21.59
CA LYS A 221 -3.74 -22.93 22.72
C LYS A 221 -3.25 -24.34 23.04
N ASP A 222 -4.06 -25.35 22.73
CA ASP A 222 -3.83 -26.77 22.95
C ASP A 222 -3.41 -27.50 21.65
N VAL A 223 -2.98 -26.77 20.61
CA VAL A 223 -2.65 -27.36 19.30
C VAL A 223 -1.62 -28.49 19.39
N VAL A 224 -0.58 -28.34 20.21
CA VAL A 224 0.46 -29.37 20.41
C VAL A 224 -0.14 -30.64 21.00
N GLU A 225 -0.95 -30.52 22.06
CA GLU A 225 -1.59 -31.66 22.72
C GLU A 225 -2.54 -32.40 21.78
N ARG A 226 -3.30 -31.64 20.96
CA ARG A 226 -4.22 -32.20 19.98
C ARG A 226 -3.49 -32.96 18.88
N ILE A 227 -2.35 -32.44 18.40
CA ILE A 227 -1.51 -33.13 17.42
C ILE A 227 -0.90 -34.39 18.04
N GLN A 228 -0.34 -34.32 19.25
CA GLN A 228 0.21 -35.49 19.96
C GLN A 228 -0.84 -36.59 20.14
N LYS A 229 -2.06 -36.22 20.54
CA LYS A 229 -3.18 -37.16 20.68
C LYS A 229 -3.56 -37.81 19.34
N HIS A 230 -3.50 -37.06 18.24
CA HIS A 230 -3.79 -37.58 16.91
C HIS A 230 -2.70 -38.53 16.39
N LEU A 231 -1.42 -38.19 16.60
CA LEU A 231 -0.27 -39.00 16.20
C LEU A 231 -0.15 -40.28 17.06
N GLY A 232 -0.62 -40.22 18.31
CA GLY A 232 -0.51 -41.32 19.25
C GLY A 232 0.94 -41.64 19.63
N PRO A 233 1.21 -42.84 20.19
CA PRO A 233 2.55 -43.19 20.70
C PRO A 233 3.61 -43.35 19.61
N LYS A 234 3.20 -43.47 18.33
CA LYS A 234 4.13 -43.56 17.20
C LYS A 234 4.78 -42.21 16.85
N GLY A 235 4.21 -41.10 17.31
CA GLY A 235 4.73 -39.76 17.05
C GLY A 235 4.73 -39.39 15.57
N VAL A 236 5.65 -38.50 15.20
CA VAL A 236 5.82 -38.00 13.83
C VAL A 236 7.26 -38.28 13.35
N PRO A 237 7.47 -39.11 12.31
CA PRO A 237 8.81 -39.36 11.78
C PRO A 237 9.33 -38.22 10.89
N TYR A 238 8.44 -37.46 10.23
CA TYR A 238 8.83 -36.41 9.28
C TYR A 238 8.08 -35.10 9.55
N VAL A 239 8.83 -34.01 9.64
CA VAL A 239 8.29 -32.66 9.79
C VAL A 239 8.89 -31.75 8.72
N ILE A 240 8.04 -30.96 8.06
CA ILE A 240 8.47 -29.82 7.22
C ILE A 240 7.89 -28.56 7.84
N ASP A 241 8.78 -27.71 8.36
CA ASP A 241 8.43 -26.37 8.84
C ASP A 241 8.57 -25.36 7.70
N CYS A 242 7.44 -24.96 7.12
CA CYS A 242 7.34 -23.95 6.06
C CYS A 242 7.36 -22.51 6.59
N ILE A 243 7.50 -22.30 7.91
CA ILE A 243 7.47 -20.98 8.55
C ILE A 243 8.85 -20.56 9.04
N GLY A 244 9.62 -21.49 9.64
CA GLY A 244 10.99 -21.21 10.09
C GLY A 244 11.06 -20.12 11.15
N HIS A 245 10.07 -19.99 12.04
CA HIS A 245 10.07 -18.95 13.09
C HIS A 245 10.30 -19.56 14.46
N LEU A 246 11.26 -19.02 15.22
CA LEU A 246 11.71 -19.58 16.50
C LEU A 246 10.55 -19.79 17.49
N SER A 247 9.83 -18.72 17.82
CA SER A 247 8.69 -18.79 18.75
C SER A 247 7.39 -19.30 18.12
N GLY A 248 7.21 -19.11 16.81
CA GLY A 248 5.96 -19.39 16.10
C GLY A 248 5.79 -20.85 15.71
N SER A 249 6.77 -21.44 15.02
CA SER A 249 6.71 -22.81 14.50
C SER A 249 7.68 -23.75 15.20
N LEU A 250 8.92 -23.33 15.44
CA LEU A 250 9.94 -24.23 16.00
C LEU A 250 9.65 -24.63 17.44
N LYS A 251 9.27 -23.68 18.31
CA LYS A 251 8.91 -23.96 19.71
C LYS A 251 7.81 -25.04 19.87
N PRO A 252 6.69 -25.03 19.12
CA PRO A 252 5.74 -26.13 19.20
C PRO A 252 6.25 -27.41 18.52
N ILE A 253 7.00 -27.33 17.42
CA ILE A 253 7.55 -28.51 16.73
C ILE A 253 8.55 -29.27 17.62
N THR A 254 9.39 -28.57 18.40
CA THR A 254 10.35 -29.21 19.32
C THR A 254 9.67 -30.06 20.41
N GLN A 255 8.41 -29.75 20.73
CA GLN A 255 7.59 -30.54 21.67
C GLN A 255 6.94 -31.76 21.01
N LEU A 256 6.74 -31.72 19.69
CA LEU A 256 6.17 -32.82 18.89
C LEU A 256 7.23 -33.82 18.45
N ALA A 257 8.41 -33.32 18.07
CA ALA A 257 9.52 -34.14 17.63
C ALA A 257 10.07 -34.98 18.78
N ASP A 258 10.47 -36.21 18.45
CA ASP A 258 11.13 -37.14 19.35
C ASP A 258 12.28 -37.87 18.64
N ARG A 259 13.02 -38.70 19.37
CA ARG A 259 14.17 -39.45 18.85
C ARG A 259 13.83 -40.14 17.52
N GLY A 260 14.62 -39.87 16.49
CA GLY A 260 14.44 -40.39 15.13
C GLY A 260 13.55 -39.54 14.22
N THR A 261 12.88 -38.52 14.75
CA THR A 261 12.15 -37.53 13.92
C THR A 261 13.14 -36.76 13.06
N LYS A 262 12.85 -36.66 11.76
CA LYS A 262 13.56 -35.79 10.83
C LYS A 262 12.77 -34.51 10.59
N VAL A 263 13.42 -33.36 10.77
CA VAL A 263 12.80 -32.04 10.66
C VAL A 263 13.54 -31.23 9.59
N ALA A 264 12.82 -30.83 8.55
CA ALA A 264 13.29 -29.89 7.54
C ALA A 264 12.70 -28.50 7.82
N VAL A 265 13.55 -27.51 8.04
CA VAL A 265 13.14 -26.14 8.41
C VAL A 265 13.51 -25.17 7.30
N MET A 266 12.53 -24.43 6.76
CA MET A 266 12.83 -23.37 5.79
C MET A 266 13.71 -22.29 6.43
N LEU A 267 14.88 -22.05 5.84
CA LEU A 267 15.81 -21.01 6.30
C LEU A 267 15.55 -19.66 5.62
N PRO A 268 15.92 -18.53 6.27
CA PRO A 268 16.51 -18.43 7.61
C PRO A 268 15.53 -18.75 8.73
N VAL A 269 16.04 -19.12 9.91
CA VAL A 269 15.21 -19.05 11.11
C VAL A 269 14.99 -17.60 11.51
N VAL A 270 13.73 -17.19 11.53
CA VAL A 270 13.31 -15.87 12.00
C VAL A 270 13.27 -15.89 13.53
N ILE A 271 14.21 -15.17 14.13
CA ILE A 271 14.26 -14.93 15.58
C ILE A 271 13.38 -13.72 15.92
N LYS A 272 13.43 -12.69 15.07
CA LYS A 272 12.63 -11.47 15.18
C LYS A 272 12.20 -10.99 13.79
N ASP A 273 10.91 -10.77 13.61
CA ASP A 273 10.34 -10.16 12.40
C ASP A 273 10.82 -8.71 12.23
N PRO A 274 10.95 -8.22 10.98
CA PRO A 274 11.16 -6.80 10.73
C PRO A 274 9.90 -6.00 11.10
N THR A 275 10.07 -4.82 11.69
CA THR A 275 9.01 -3.80 11.85
C THR A 275 9.39 -2.52 11.12
N GLU A 276 8.51 -1.52 11.08
CA GLU A 276 8.82 -0.21 10.48
C GLU A 276 10.09 0.43 11.06
N ILE A 277 10.41 0.15 12.33
CA ILE A 277 11.53 0.76 13.04
C ILE A 277 12.64 -0.22 13.43
N GLU A 278 12.35 -1.53 13.54
CA GLU A 278 13.33 -2.52 13.99
C GLU A 278 13.73 -3.48 12.87
N ALA A 279 15.04 -3.69 12.73
CA ALA A 279 15.62 -4.68 11.84
C ALA A 279 15.24 -6.11 12.27
N PRO A 280 15.12 -7.04 11.31
CA PRO A 280 14.90 -8.43 11.63
C PRO A 280 16.15 -9.08 12.22
N VAL A 281 15.98 -10.22 12.88
CA VAL A 281 17.09 -11.06 13.34
C VAL A 281 16.90 -12.46 12.78
N TYR A 282 17.92 -12.95 12.09
CA TYR A 282 17.93 -14.22 11.39
C TYR A 282 19.05 -15.13 11.89
N ASP A 283 18.81 -16.43 11.84
CA ASP A 283 19.81 -17.47 12.08
C ASP A 283 19.84 -18.46 10.90
N MET A 284 21.03 -18.72 10.39
CA MET A 284 21.31 -19.60 9.24
C MET A 284 22.08 -20.88 9.63
N ALA A 285 22.54 -20.98 10.88
CA ALA A 285 23.45 -22.02 11.33
C ALA A 285 22.68 -23.23 11.85
N GLU A 286 21.98 -23.09 12.98
CA GLU A 286 21.39 -24.23 13.70
C GLU A 286 19.94 -23.95 14.14
N PRO A 287 18.93 -24.45 13.41
CA PRO A 287 17.53 -24.17 13.74
C PRO A 287 17.15 -24.62 15.15
N ALA A 288 16.79 -23.65 16.01
CA ALA A 288 16.38 -23.89 17.41
C ALA A 288 17.39 -24.73 18.22
N GLU A 289 18.68 -24.43 18.08
CA GLU A 289 19.77 -25.06 18.84
C GLU A 289 19.44 -25.17 20.34
N GLY A 290 19.73 -26.33 20.92
CA GLY A 290 19.51 -26.63 22.34
C GLY A 290 18.05 -26.88 22.77
N GLN A 291 17.06 -26.78 21.86
CA GLN A 291 15.64 -27.00 22.19
C GLN A 291 15.13 -28.39 21.77
N TRP A 292 15.90 -29.15 21.00
CA TRP A 292 15.51 -30.45 20.50
C TRP A 292 15.78 -31.56 21.53
N LYS A 293 14.92 -32.59 21.52
CA LYS A 293 15.19 -33.82 22.26
C LYS A 293 16.35 -34.59 21.63
N ASP A 294 17.05 -35.38 22.44
CA ASP A 294 18.17 -36.21 22.00
C ASP A 294 17.78 -37.15 20.84
N GLY A 295 18.53 -37.04 19.74
CA GLY A 295 18.35 -37.89 18.55
C GLY A 295 17.29 -37.42 17.56
N VAL A 296 16.73 -36.21 17.70
CA VAL A 296 16.03 -35.54 16.59
C VAL A 296 17.06 -35.11 15.54
N ILE A 297 16.74 -35.30 14.25
CA ILE A 297 17.61 -34.96 13.13
C ILE A 297 17.05 -33.71 12.46
N VAL A 298 17.75 -32.58 12.56
CA VAL A 298 17.28 -31.29 12.05
C VAL A 298 18.13 -30.85 10.87
N LYS A 299 17.48 -30.37 9.81
CA LYS A 299 18.11 -29.82 8.62
C LYS A 299 17.47 -28.48 8.28
N GLY A 300 18.30 -27.45 8.11
CA GLY A 300 17.87 -26.20 7.50
C GLY A 300 17.84 -26.37 5.98
N VAL A 301 16.67 -26.17 5.37
CA VAL A 301 16.46 -26.29 3.93
C VAL A 301 17.12 -25.12 3.24
N ARG A 302 18.00 -25.43 2.28
CA ARG A 302 18.75 -24.46 1.49
C ARG A 302 18.50 -24.73 0.01
N THR A 303 17.39 -24.18 -0.50
CA THR A 303 16.88 -24.39 -1.87
C THR A 303 17.93 -24.12 -2.94
N HIS A 304 18.80 -23.13 -2.75
CA HIS A 304 19.87 -22.76 -3.68
C HIS A 304 20.92 -23.88 -3.90
N PHE A 305 20.95 -24.94 -3.08
CA PHE A 305 21.82 -26.11 -3.30
C PHE A 305 21.17 -27.25 -4.11
N TYR A 306 19.94 -27.09 -4.59
CA TYR A 306 19.25 -28.17 -5.30
C TYR A 306 20.00 -28.67 -6.56
N LEU A 307 20.87 -27.83 -7.16
CA LEU A 307 21.70 -28.18 -8.31
C LEU A 307 22.83 -29.18 -8.00
N GLU A 308 23.14 -29.42 -6.73
CA GLU A 308 24.07 -30.48 -6.32
C GLU A 308 23.46 -31.87 -6.55
N ASN A 309 22.12 -31.95 -6.55
CA ASN A 309 21.41 -33.16 -6.96
C ASN A 309 21.35 -33.22 -8.49
N LYS A 310 22.03 -34.21 -9.07
CA LYS A 310 22.12 -34.39 -10.52
C LYS A 310 20.75 -34.49 -11.20
N LEU A 311 19.80 -35.24 -10.61
CA LEU A 311 18.45 -35.35 -11.17
C LEU A 311 17.77 -33.99 -11.22
N PHE A 312 17.90 -33.20 -10.15
CA PHE A 312 17.25 -31.89 -10.08
C PHE A 312 17.89 -30.88 -11.02
N LYS A 313 19.22 -30.83 -11.09
CA LYS A 313 19.94 -30.01 -12.05
C LYS A 313 19.53 -30.32 -13.49
N ASP A 314 19.41 -31.60 -13.82
CA ASP A 314 19.18 -32.05 -15.19
C ASP A 314 17.70 -32.04 -15.58
N LYS A 315 16.75 -32.07 -14.62
CA LYS A 315 15.33 -32.29 -14.96
C LYS A 315 14.34 -31.37 -14.26
N MET A 316 14.69 -30.70 -13.18
CA MET A 316 13.68 -30.00 -12.35
C MET A 316 12.97 -28.88 -13.11
N GLN A 317 13.72 -27.93 -13.67
CA GLN A 317 13.16 -26.79 -14.39
C GLN A 317 12.64 -27.18 -15.77
N CYS A 318 13.36 -28.04 -16.48
CA CYS A 318 13.07 -28.33 -17.88
C CYS A 318 12.01 -29.41 -18.11
N GLU A 319 11.85 -30.36 -17.19
CA GLU A 319 11.02 -31.54 -17.38
C GLU A 319 9.97 -31.69 -16.27
N ILE A 320 10.40 -31.75 -15.00
CA ILE A 320 9.54 -32.07 -13.86
C ILE A 320 8.50 -30.96 -13.65
N ILE A 321 8.92 -29.71 -13.48
CA ILE A 321 7.99 -28.59 -13.20
C ILE A 321 6.96 -28.42 -14.34
N PRO A 322 7.36 -28.34 -15.63
CA PRO A 322 6.40 -28.23 -16.72
C PRO A 322 5.44 -29.42 -16.78
N ALA A 323 5.93 -30.64 -16.59
CA ALA A 323 5.09 -31.83 -16.61
C ALA A 323 4.07 -31.86 -15.47
N LEU A 324 4.47 -31.50 -14.25
CA LEU A 324 3.56 -31.46 -13.10
C LEU A 324 2.47 -30.39 -13.27
N LEU A 325 2.81 -29.26 -13.90
CA LEU A 325 1.84 -28.22 -14.25
C LEU A 325 0.88 -28.66 -15.37
N GLU A 326 1.41 -29.27 -16.44
CA GLU A 326 0.61 -29.75 -17.58
C GLU A 326 -0.37 -30.85 -17.16
N GLN A 327 0.10 -31.78 -16.30
CA GLN A 327 -0.70 -32.87 -15.74
C GLN A 327 -1.63 -32.40 -14.60
N LYS A 328 -1.55 -31.12 -14.20
CA LYS A 328 -2.30 -30.53 -13.08
C LYS A 328 -2.10 -31.26 -11.75
N VAL A 329 -0.92 -31.85 -11.59
CA VAL A 329 -0.48 -32.47 -10.34
C VAL A 329 -0.28 -31.40 -9.27
N VAL A 330 0.37 -30.31 -9.67
CA VAL A 330 0.42 -29.08 -8.89
C VAL A 330 -0.36 -27.99 -9.62
N ARG A 331 -0.91 -27.06 -8.86
CA ARG A 331 -1.60 -25.90 -9.43
C ARG A 331 -0.89 -24.62 -8.98
N PRO A 332 -0.76 -23.62 -9.85
CA PRO A 332 -0.33 -22.29 -9.44
C PRO A 332 -1.10 -21.83 -8.20
N ASN A 333 -0.38 -21.40 -7.18
CA ASN A 333 -0.99 -20.93 -5.95
C ASN A 333 -1.85 -19.67 -6.21
N PRO A 334 -2.86 -19.40 -5.36
CA PRO A 334 -3.58 -18.13 -5.41
C PRO A 334 -2.60 -16.95 -5.34
N GLN A 335 -2.66 -16.07 -6.34
CA GLN A 335 -1.71 -14.98 -6.52
C GLN A 335 -2.37 -13.61 -6.33
N ARG A 336 -1.57 -12.66 -5.86
CA ARG A 336 -1.90 -11.23 -5.87
C ARG A 336 -0.95 -10.54 -6.84
N VAL A 337 -1.49 -9.95 -7.90
CA VAL A 337 -0.73 -9.05 -8.76
C VAL A 337 -0.48 -7.76 -7.99
N VAL A 338 0.77 -7.29 -8.03
CA VAL A 338 1.14 -6.00 -7.49
C VAL A 338 1.11 -5.00 -8.64
N GLU A 339 0.12 -4.12 -8.61
CA GLU A 339 -0.09 -3.06 -9.60
C GLU A 339 0.82 -1.85 -9.30
N GLY A 340 1.11 -1.03 -10.30
CA GLY A 340 1.93 0.18 -10.17
C GLY A 340 2.39 0.70 -11.54
N ASP A 341 2.70 1.98 -11.65
CA ASP A 341 2.99 2.63 -12.94
C ASP A 341 4.39 2.27 -13.45
N THR A 342 5.33 2.00 -12.54
CA THR A 342 6.73 1.69 -12.87
C THR A 342 7.18 0.33 -12.32
N LEU A 343 8.25 -0.22 -12.91
CA LEU A 343 8.90 -1.45 -12.41
C LEU A 343 9.33 -1.30 -10.94
N LEU A 344 9.90 -0.14 -10.60
CA LEU A 344 10.38 0.17 -9.26
C LEU A 344 9.23 0.21 -8.24
N GLU A 345 8.12 0.87 -8.59
CA GLU A 345 6.95 1.01 -7.71
C GLU A 345 6.34 -0.36 -7.40
N ARG A 346 6.11 -1.19 -8.42
CA ARG A 346 5.60 -2.56 -8.24
C ARG A 346 6.51 -3.42 -7.36
N ALA A 347 7.83 -3.34 -7.56
CA ALA A 347 8.78 -4.08 -6.74
C ALA A 347 8.81 -3.57 -5.29
N GLN A 348 8.76 -2.26 -5.10
CA GLN A 348 8.75 -1.63 -3.78
C GLN A 348 7.49 -2.01 -2.99
N ASP A 349 6.34 -1.99 -3.64
CA ASP A 349 5.05 -2.35 -3.05
C ASP A 349 4.99 -3.84 -2.70
N ALA A 350 5.60 -4.71 -3.51
CA ALA A 350 5.70 -6.13 -3.19
C ALA A 350 6.46 -6.38 -1.87
N ILE A 351 7.58 -5.67 -1.65
CA ILE A 351 8.32 -5.73 -0.38
C ILE A 351 7.49 -5.19 0.79
N VAL A 352 6.77 -4.07 0.59
CA VAL A 352 5.89 -3.49 1.63
C VAL A 352 4.76 -4.47 2.00
N LEU A 353 4.15 -5.14 1.03
CA LEU A 353 3.10 -6.13 1.25
C LEU A 353 3.61 -7.33 2.06
N LEU A 354 4.80 -7.83 1.73
CA LEU A 354 5.47 -8.90 2.48
C LEU A 354 5.79 -8.46 3.91
N ARG A 355 6.36 -7.27 4.10
CA ARG A 355 6.71 -6.71 5.42
C ARG A 355 5.50 -6.59 6.33
N ASN A 356 4.41 -6.06 5.80
CA ASN A 356 3.19 -5.81 6.56
C ASN A 356 2.38 -7.09 6.84
N LYS A 357 2.81 -8.26 6.34
CA LYS A 357 2.04 -9.50 6.32
C LYS A 357 0.60 -9.22 5.90
N ALA A 358 0.46 -8.32 4.90
CA ALA A 358 -0.76 -7.56 4.69
C ALA A 358 -1.92 -8.53 4.47
N ARG A 359 -2.93 -8.46 5.35
CA ARG A 359 -4.09 -9.36 5.29
C ARG A 359 -4.80 -9.22 3.95
N PRO A 360 -4.79 -10.21 3.05
CA PRO A 360 -5.32 -10.03 1.69
C PRO A 360 -6.83 -9.73 1.67
N ASP A 361 -7.53 -10.06 2.76
CA ASP A 361 -8.96 -9.87 3.00
C ASP A 361 -9.34 -8.52 3.63
N GLU A 362 -8.38 -7.78 4.17
CA GLU A 362 -8.66 -6.46 4.71
C GLU A 362 -8.67 -5.40 3.61
N ARG A 363 -9.65 -4.50 3.67
CA ARG A 363 -9.82 -3.34 2.79
C ARG A 363 -9.80 -2.08 3.66
N ILE A 364 -9.18 -1.01 3.18
CA ILE A 364 -9.03 0.24 3.93
C ILE A 364 -9.81 1.33 3.20
N TYR A 365 -10.63 2.10 3.89
CA TYR A 365 -11.46 3.18 3.34
C TYR A 365 -11.23 4.48 4.09
N GLY A 366 -11.72 5.60 3.56
CA GLY A 366 -11.72 6.90 4.26
C GLY A 366 -10.60 7.82 3.80
N MET A 367 -9.82 8.34 4.75
CA MET A 367 -8.70 9.29 4.56
C MET A 367 -9.07 10.66 3.98
N GLY A 368 -10.30 10.87 3.52
CA GLY A 368 -10.84 12.14 3.06
C GLY A 368 -11.26 12.11 1.60
N GLN A 369 -10.91 13.14 0.84
CA GLN A 369 -11.26 13.29 -0.58
C GLN A 369 -10.00 13.28 -1.44
N TYR A 370 -9.88 12.28 -2.30
CA TYR A 370 -8.79 12.13 -3.26
C TYR A 370 -9.34 11.84 -4.65
N GLN A 371 -8.62 12.27 -5.69
CA GLN A 371 -9.02 12.12 -7.09
C GLN A 371 -8.58 10.74 -7.62
N TRP A 372 -9.11 9.68 -7.02
CA TRP A 372 -8.79 8.30 -7.36
C TRP A 372 -10.04 7.50 -7.75
N PRO A 373 -9.92 6.52 -8.68
CA PRO A 373 -11.06 5.74 -9.15
C PRO A 373 -11.44 4.57 -8.22
N PHE A 374 -10.71 4.36 -7.12
CA PHE A 374 -10.89 3.22 -6.23
C PHE A 374 -11.28 3.66 -4.80
N PRO A 375 -12.22 2.96 -4.14
CA PRO A 375 -12.58 3.23 -2.75
C PRO A 375 -11.67 2.53 -1.74
N ASP A 376 -11.02 1.42 -2.12
CA ASP A 376 -10.09 0.68 -1.25
C ASP A 376 -8.69 1.25 -1.38
N LEU A 377 -8.18 1.76 -0.27
CA LEU A 377 -6.90 2.43 -0.11
C LEU A 377 -5.78 1.47 0.30
N LYS A 378 -6.08 0.17 0.47
CA LYS A 378 -5.08 -0.75 0.98
C LYS A 378 -3.92 -0.94 0.00
N GLY A 379 -2.72 -0.67 0.50
CA GLY A 379 -1.49 -0.79 -0.26
C GLY A 379 -1.14 0.47 -1.05
N LEU A 380 -1.92 1.55 -0.90
CA LEU A 380 -1.65 2.83 -1.56
C LEU A 380 -0.88 3.78 -0.64
N TYR A 381 -0.07 4.63 -1.26
CA TYR A 381 0.51 5.80 -0.61
C TYR A 381 -0.50 6.97 -0.64
N VAL A 382 -0.78 7.54 0.53
CA VAL A 382 -1.71 8.68 0.67
C VAL A 382 -0.97 9.91 1.19
N GLU A 383 -0.82 10.93 0.33
CA GLU A 383 -0.28 12.23 0.72
C GLU A 383 -1.24 12.93 1.70
N LEU A 384 -0.75 13.30 2.89
CA LEU A 384 -1.52 14.02 3.91
C LEU A 384 -1.35 15.54 3.78
N ALA A 385 -1.85 16.11 2.68
CA ALA A 385 -1.82 17.55 2.42
C ALA A 385 -3.15 18.05 1.85
N GLN A 386 -3.46 19.32 2.09
CA GLN A 386 -4.62 19.98 1.48
C GLN A 386 -4.20 20.58 0.13
N ARG A 387 -4.98 20.33 -0.92
CA ARG A 387 -4.76 20.88 -2.27
C ARG A 387 -6.11 21.07 -2.93
N ASN A 388 -6.20 21.95 -3.94
CA ASN A 388 -7.45 22.07 -4.68
C ASN A 388 -7.91 20.69 -5.20
N SER A 389 -9.19 20.37 -5.00
CA SER A 389 -9.84 19.05 -5.21
C SER A 389 -9.47 17.90 -4.25
N ARG A 390 -8.54 18.11 -3.30
CA ARG A 390 -8.08 17.11 -2.34
C ARG A 390 -8.27 17.60 -0.91
N ALA A 391 -8.86 16.76 -0.07
CA ALA A 391 -9.03 17.05 1.35
C ALA A 391 -8.49 15.89 2.17
N SER A 392 -7.40 16.11 2.91
CA SER A 392 -6.88 15.10 3.84
C SER A 392 -7.70 15.14 5.12
N VAL A 393 -8.45 14.07 5.39
CA VAL A 393 -9.20 13.84 6.63
C VAL A 393 -8.74 12.49 7.17
N PRO A 394 -7.67 12.45 7.98
CA PRO A 394 -6.83 11.26 8.16
C PRO A 394 -7.44 10.24 9.15
N PHE A 395 -8.69 9.88 8.90
CA PHE A 395 -9.44 8.80 9.54
C PHE A 395 -9.65 7.70 8.50
N SER A 396 -9.10 6.52 8.77
CA SER A 396 -9.32 5.33 7.96
C SER A 396 -10.25 4.35 8.65
N LEU A 397 -10.99 3.59 7.86
CA LEU A 397 -11.84 2.50 8.31
C LEU A 397 -11.36 1.20 7.67
N SER A 398 -11.08 0.19 8.47
CA SER A 398 -10.76 -1.14 8.00
C SER A 398 -12.01 -2.01 7.91
N SER A 399 -12.08 -2.89 6.90
CA SER A 399 -13.09 -3.96 6.83
C SER A 399 -13.01 -4.96 7.98
N LEU A 400 -11.98 -4.89 8.82
CA LEU A 400 -11.85 -5.68 10.05
C LEU A 400 -12.47 -5.01 11.28
N GLU A 401 -13.44 -4.12 11.09
CA GLU A 401 -14.24 -3.48 12.14
C GLU A 401 -13.42 -2.61 13.12
N TYR A 402 -12.37 -1.95 12.62
CA TYR A 402 -11.66 -0.91 13.37
C TYR A 402 -11.47 0.36 12.54
N GLY A 403 -11.42 1.49 13.23
CA GLY A 403 -11.07 2.78 12.65
C GLY A 403 -9.73 3.27 13.21
N LEU A 404 -8.92 3.89 12.36
CA LEU A 404 -7.65 4.49 12.74
C LEU A 404 -7.68 5.97 12.41
N LEU A 405 -7.60 6.81 13.45
CA LEU A 405 -7.36 8.23 13.30
C LEU A 405 -5.87 8.49 13.46
N TRP A 406 -5.22 8.95 12.39
CA TRP A 406 -3.86 9.47 12.47
C TRP A 406 -3.91 10.86 13.10
N ASN A 407 -3.99 10.88 14.43
CA ASN A 407 -4.14 12.09 15.24
C ASN A 407 -2.77 12.76 15.49
N ASN A 408 -2.03 12.99 14.41
CA ASN A 408 -0.72 13.61 14.42
C ASN A 408 -0.79 14.96 13.70
N LEU A 409 -0.64 16.06 14.47
CA LEU A 409 -0.95 17.43 14.03
C LEU A 409 -0.02 18.52 14.62
N PRO A 410 1.19 18.21 15.11
CA PRO A 410 1.53 18.36 16.54
C PRO A 410 1.09 19.71 17.19
N ILE A 411 0.48 19.87 18.38
CA ILE A 411 0.02 19.04 19.54
C ILE A 411 -1.18 19.73 20.24
N GLY A 412 -2.09 18.93 20.84
CA GLY A 412 -3.01 19.31 21.93
C GLY A 412 -3.50 18.09 22.75
N ARG A 413 -4.26 18.33 23.84
CA ARG A 413 -4.88 17.28 24.69
C ARG A 413 -6.25 16.88 24.12
N VAL A 414 -6.53 15.58 23.99
CA VAL A 414 -7.88 15.06 23.71
C VAL A 414 -8.40 14.30 24.93
N VAL A 415 -9.53 14.73 25.47
CA VAL A 415 -10.39 13.94 26.36
C VAL A 415 -11.37 13.19 25.47
N LEU A 416 -11.38 11.86 25.59
CA LEU A 416 -12.21 11.00 24.78
C LEU A 416 -13.35 10.51 25.67
N GLU A 417 -14.44 11.27 25.66
CA GLU A 417 -15.70 10.82 26.22
C GLU A 417 -16.34 9.77 25.30
N ARG A 418 -16.99 8.78 25.91
CA ARG A 418 -17.69 7.67 25.24
C ARG A 418 -18.99 8.09 24.53
N THR A 419 -19.15 9.39 24.35
CA THR A 419 -20.31 10.05 23.79
C THR A 419 -19.80 11.05 22.78
N LEU A 420 -19.99 10.75 21.50
CA LEU A 420 -20.32 11.85 20.59
C LEU A 420 -21.43 12.63 21.31
N PRO A 421 -21.38 13.97 21.45
CA PRO A 421 -22.64 14.67 21.64
C PRO A 421 -23.55 14.12 20.53
N PRO A 422 -24.76 13.65 20.86
CA PRO A 422 -25.65 13.14 19.83
C PRO A 422 -25.60 14.15 18.70
N LEU A 423 -25.38 13.68 17.45
CA LEU A 423 -25.57 14.51 16.27
C LEU A 423 -26.81 15.32 16.62
N ARG A 424 -26.65 16.64 16.84
CA ARG A 424 -27.81 17.45 17.12
C ARG A 424 -28.71 17.10 15.96
N HIS A 425 -29.93 16.65 16.25
CA HIS A 425 -30.96 16.59 15.24
C HIS A 425 -31.12 18.04 14.77
N ILE A 426 -30.28 18.43 13.83
CA ILE A 426 -30.48 19.60 13.00
C ILE A 426 -31.67 19.13 12.20
N GLN A 427 -32.86 19.60 12.59
CA GLN A 427 -34.00 19.59 11.68
C GLN A 427 -33.43 20.13 10.36
N PRO A 428 -33.40 19.34 9.26
CA PRO A 428 -32.78 19.79 8.04
C PRO A 428 -33.44 21.12 7.68
N ILE A 429 -32.65 22.19 7.67
CA ILE A 429 -33.16 23.47 7.22
C ILE A 429 -33.53 23.22 5.76
N SER A 430 -34.82 23.37 5.42
CA SER A 430 -35.41 22.79 4.21
C SER A 430 -34.72 23.23 2.91
N TRP A 431 -34.07 24.40 2.92
CA TRP A 431 -33.32 24.90 1.77
C TRP A 431 -31.97 24.17 1.53
N ILE A 432 -31.34 23.57 2.56
CA ILE A 432 -30.03 22.91 2.43
C ILE A 432 -30.09 21.69 1.50
N ILE A 433 -31.17 20.92 1.59
CA ILE A 433 -31.40 19.70 0.79
C ILE A 433 -31.99 19.99 -0.59
N GLY A 434 -32.27 21.27 -0.88
CA GLY A 434 -32.87 21.72 -2.13
C GLY A 434 -31.88 21.84 -3.29
N PHE A 435 -32.30 22.47 -4.38
CA PHE A 435 -31.42 22.72 -5.54
C PHE A 435 -30.61 24.01 -5.37
N TRP A 436 -29.30 23.92 -5.66
CA TRP A 436 -28.34 25.03 -5.54
C TRP A 436 -27.88 25.44 -6.94
N GLN A 437 -28.31 26.62 -7.40
CA GLN A 437 -27.89 27.18 -8.68
C GLN A 437 -26.64 28.04 -8.52
N CYS A 438 -25.57 27.65 -9.21
CA CYS A 438 -24.29 28.38 -9.25
C CYS A 438 -23.70 28.36 -10.66
N LYS A 439 -22.86 29.34 -10.97
CA LYS A 439 -21.91 29.31 -12.09
C LYS A 439 -20.71 30.19 -11.74
N LEU A 440 -19.64 30.04 -12.51
CA LEU A 440 -18.48 30.94 -12.52
C LEU A 440 -18.58 31.90 -13.72
N ARG A 441 -19.07 33.14 -13.57
CA ARG A 441 -19.76 33.74 -12.41
C ARG A 441 -21.02 34.47 -12.85
N HIS A 442 -22.01 34.61 -11.98
CA HIS A 442 -23.05 35.64 -12.16
C HIS A 442 -22.37 36.99 -11.95
N GLN A 443 -22.21 37.76 -13.02
CA GLN A 443 -21.41 38.98 -13.01
C GLN A 443 -22.17 40.12 -12.34
N THR A 444 -23.47 40.24 -12.57
CA THR A 444 -24.28 41.36 -12.06
C THR A 444 -25.48 40.89 -11.22
N GLN A 445 -25.97 41.77 -10.35
CA GLN A 445 -27.21 41.54 -9.58
C GLN A 445 -28.40 41.25 -10.53
N ASN A 446 -28.51 42.00 -11.63
CA ASN A 446 -29.56 41.81 -12.64
C ASN A 446 -29.49 40.43 -13.30
N GLU A 447 -28.28 39.98 -13.65
CA GLU A 447 -28.10 38.65 -14.23
C GLU A 447 -28.49 37.54 -13.25
N LEU A 448 -28.12 37.67 -11.97
CA LEU A 448 -28.51 36.73 -10.93
C LEU A 448 -30.04 36.69 -10.76
N LEU A 449 -30.69 37.85 -10.69
CA LEU A 449 -32.14 37.97 -10.57
C LEU A 449 -32.86 37.42 -11.81
N GLN A 450 -32.38 37.69 -13.02
CA GLN A 450 -32.94 37.13 -14.25
C GLN A 450 -32.91 35.60 -14.25
N VAL A 451 -31.82 35.00 -13.77
CA VAL A 451 -31.74 33.54 -13.61
C VAL A 451 -32.77 33.07 -12.58
N ALA A 452 -32.83 33.67 -11.39
CA ALA A 452 -33.82 33.30 -10.37
C ALA A 452 -35.27 33.45 -10.87
N GLN A 453 -35.57 34.53 -11.60
CA GLN A 453 -36.87 34.77 -12.23
C GLN A 453 -37.21 33.69 -13.25
N GLU A 454 -36.24 33.25 -14.06
CA GLU A 454 -36.47 32.21 -15.05
C GLU A 454 -36.74 30.83 -14.43
N TYR A 455 -36.07 30.50 -13.32
CA TYR A 455 -36.41 29.33 -12.49
C TYR A 455 -37.83 29.42 -11.95
N ARG A 456 -38.28 30.60 -11.50
CA ARG A 456 -39.68 30.78 -11.08
C ARG A 456 -40.66 30.65 -12.24
N ARG A 457 -40.34 31.27 -13.39
CA ARG A 457 -41.20 31.26 -14.59
C ARG A 457 -41.42 29.85 -15.13
N ARG A 458 -40.38 29.00 -15.09
CA ARG A 458 -40.45 27.62 -15.57
C ARG A 458 -40.92 26.62 -14.50
N ASN A 459 -41.00 27.04 -13.24
CA ASN A 459 -41.33 26.23 -12.08
C ASN A 459 -40.41 25.01 -11.74
N PRO A 460 -39.10 24.93 -12.11
CA PRO A 460 -38.18 24.01 -11.43
C PRO A 460 -37.88 24.46 -9.99
N PRO A 461 -37.51 23.53 -9.08
CA PRO A 461 -37.09 23.86 -7.73
C PRO A 461 -35.79 24.69 -7.74
N LEU A 462 -35.76 25.75 -6.94
CA LEU A 462 -34.58 26.56 -6.66
C LEU A 462 -34.62 26.98 -5.19
N ASN A 463 -33.58 26.64 -4.44
CA ASN A 463 -33.52 26.88 -2.99
C ASN A 463 -32.33 27.75 -2.60
N VAL A 464 -31.21 27.60 -3.29
CA VAL A 464 -30.03 28.44 -3.10
C VAL A 464 -29.59 28.99 -4.44
N ILE A 465 -29.30 30.29 -4.52
CA ILE A 465 -28.60 30.89 -5.65
C ILE A 465 -27.28 31.49 -5.17
N VAL A 466 -26.22 31.29 -5.95
CA VAL A 466 -24.86 31.55 -5.50
C VAL A 466 -24.25 32.74 -6.23
N VAL A 467 -23.61 33.62 -5.47
CA VAL A 467 -22.70 34.63 -5.97
C VAL A 467 -21.26 34.13 -5.82
N ASP A 468 -20.65 33.83 -6.96
CA ASP A 468 -19.23 33.42 -7.05
C ASP A 468 -18.27 34.63 -6.93
N PHE A 469 -16.97 34.38 -6.89
CA PHE A 469 -15.92 35.33 -6.52
C PHE A 469 -15.80 36.60 -7.42
N PHE A 470 -15.03 37.61 -6.97
CA PHE A 470 -14.73 38.89 -7.65
C PHE A 470 -15.93 39.78 -8.04
N LEU A 471 -17.02 39.75 -7.28
CA LEU A 471 -18.18 40.62 -7.54
C LEU A 471 -17.96 42.11 -7.19
N SER A 472 -16.87 42.49 -6.50
CA SER A 472 -16.57 43.91 -6.21
C SER A 472 -16.33 44.78 -7.46
N GLN A 473 -16.31 44.18 -8.64
CA GLN A 473 -16.22 44.86 -9.94
C GLN A 473 -17.59 45.09 -10.60
N CYS A 474 -18.69 44.80 -9.93
CA CYS A 474 -20.04 44.88 -10.51
C CYS A 474 -21.02 45.66 -9.63
N GLU A 475 -20.83 46.97 -9.58
CA GLU A 475 -21.94 47.93 -9.46
C GLU A 475 -21.83 48.98 -10.58
N SER A 476 -22.97 49.54 -10.98
CA SER A 476 -23.20 50.41 -12.14
C SER A 476 -22.05 51.35 -12.50
N ILE A 477 -21.42 51.12 -13.65
CA ILE A 477 -20.46 52.05 -14.25
C ILE A 477 -21.24 53.11 -15.03
N SER A 478 -21.36 54.31 -14.46
CA SER A 478 -21.56 55.54 -15.25
C SER A 478 -20.24 56.19 -15.68
N SER A 479 -19.08 55.57 -15.44
CA SER A 479 -17.80 56.00 -16.03
C SER A 479 -16.69 54.97 -15.83
N ALA A 480 -16.04 54.55 -16.91
CA ALA A 480 -14.97 53.56 -16.96
C ALA A 480 -13.68 53.89 -16.16
N GLN A 481 -13.66 54.98 -15.36
CA GLN A 481 -12.51 55.39 -14.54
C GLN A 481 -12.55 54.85 -13.10
N SER A 482 -13.68 54.37 -12.58
CA SER A 482 -13.81 53.87 -11.19
C SER A 482 -13.59 52.35 -11.04
N ALA A 483 -13.50 51.59 -12.14
CA ALA A 483 -13.24 50.15 -12.11
C ALA A 483 -11.85 49.78 -11.54
N ARG A 484 -10.94 50.76 -11.37
CA ARG A 484 -9.58 50.54 -10.84
C ARG A 484 -9.45 50.65 -9.31
N SER A 485 -10.50 51.00 -8.56
CA SER A 485 -10.37 51.34 -7.13
C SER A 485 -11.12 50.45 -6.12
N TYR A 486 -11.59 49.26 -6.50
CA TYR A 486 -12.16 48.30 -5.57
C TYR A 486 -11.13 47.27 -5.06
N SER A 487 -9.98 47.76 -4.59
CA SER A 487 -9.34 47.12 -3.44
C SER A 487 -10.03 47.70 -2.21
N LYS A 488 -10.44 46.88 -1.24
CA LYS A 488 -10.46 47.19 0.21
C LYS A 488 -11.17 46.07 0.99
N ALA A 489 -10.36 45.32 1.75
CA ALA A 489 -10.61 44.06 2.48
C ALA A 489 -10.68 42.79 1.63
N LEU A 490 -10.58 41.61 2.30
CA LEU A 490 -10.60 40.24 1.76
C LEU A 490 -11.38 40.14 0.44
N VAL A 491 -10.84 39.42 -0.55
CA VAL A 491 -11.49 39.24 -1.86
C VAL A 491 -12.92 38.70 -1.61
N GLY A 492 -13.93 39.53 -1.91
CA GLY A 492 -15.33 39.18 -1.67
C GLY A 492 -15.96 39.69 -0.37
N LEU A 493 -15.38 40.64 0.38
CA LEU A 493 -16.06 41.37 1.47
C LEU A 493 -16.23 42.86 1.11
N SER A 494 -17.37 43.24 0.52
CA SER A 494 -17.74 44.65 0.28
C SER A 494 -19.16 44.91 0.80
N SER A 495 -19.30 45.90 1.69
CA SER A 495 -20.58 46.30 2.29
C SER A 495 -21.61 46.81 1.27
N ASN A 496 -21.14 47.21 0.09
CA ASN A 496 -21.94 47.75 -1.00
C ASN A 496 -21.91 46.80 -2.21
N ALA A 497 -21.80 45.48 -2.02
CA ALA A 497 -21.82 44.54 -3.16
C ALA A 497 -23.24 44.24 -3.65
N PHE A 498 -24.24 44.42 -2.78
CA PHE A 498 -25.61 43.98 -2.99
C PHE A 498 -26.61 45.06 -2.57
N SER A 499 -27.56 45.36 -3.45
CA SER A 499 -28.74 46.15 -3.11
C SER A 499 -29.62 45.38 -2.13
N ASP A 500 -30.19 46.09 -1.16
CA ASP A 500 -31.11 45.49 -0.19
C ASP A 500 -32.38 44.98 -0.90
N ASP A 501 -32.77 45.60 -2.02
CA ASP A 501 -33.87 45.19 -2.90
C ASP A 501 -33.66 43.78 -3.49
N MET A 502 -32.46 43.47 -3.97
CA MET A 502 -32.15 42.14 -4.50
C MET A 502 -32.30 41.06 -3.43
N ILE A 503 -31.76 41.33 -2.23
CA ILE A 503 -31.80 40.39 -1.10
C ILE A 503 -33.25 40.17 -0.67
N GLN A 504 -34.04 41.24 -0.54
CA GLN A 504 -35.46 41.14 -0.22
C GLN A 504 -36.23 40.35 -1.28
N GLN A 505 -35.99 40.62 -2.57
CA GLN A 505 -36.69 39.93 -3.65
C GLN A 505 -36.41 38.42 -3.67
N LEU A 506 -35.17 37.99 -3.45
CA LEU A 506 -34.82 36.57 -3.33
C LEU A 506 -35.54 35.91 -2.13
N ARG A 507 -35.68 36.62 -1.02
CA ARG A 507 -36.43 36.13 0.15
C ARG A 507 -37.91 35.99 -0.09
N GLU A 508 -38.55 36.97 -0.74
CA GLU A 508 -39.95 36.86 -1.16
C GLU A 508 -40.16 35.65 -2.06
N TRP A 509 -39.11 35.23 -2.77
CA TRP A 509 -39.11 34.04 -3.60
C TRP A 509 -38.72 32.75 -2.88
N ASN A 510 -38.42 32.83 -1.58
CA ASN A 510 -37.93 31.73 -0.75
C ASN A 510 -36.64 31.09 -1.31
N ILE A 511 -35.75 31.93 -1.83
CA ILE A 511 -34.43 31.56 -2.35
C ILE A 511 -33.36 32.13 -1.43
N GLU A 512 -32.54 31.26 -0.86
CA GLU A 512 -31.39 31.63 -0.04
C GLU A 512 -30.24 32.13 -0.93
N LEU A 513 -29.61 33.24 -0.54
CA LEU A 513 -28.44 33.77 -1.22
C LEU A 513 -27.17 33.25 -0.54
N MET A 514 -26.31 32.56 -1.29
CA MET A 514 -24.97 32.20 -0.83
C MET A 514 -23.92 33.10 -1.48
N VAL A 515 -22.97 33.60 -0.68
CA VAL A 515 -21.89 34.48 -1.16
C VAL A 515 -20.52 33.85 -1.00
N SER A 516 -19.68 33.93 -2.04
CA SER A 516 -18.28 33.51 -2.02
C SER A 516 -17.43 34.43 -1.13
N ILE A 517 -16.69 33.83 -0.21
CA ILE A 517 -15.68 34.49 0.62
C ILE A 517 -14.35 33.83 0.32
N TRP A 518 -13.39 34.62 -0.15
CA TRP A 518 -12.02 34.17 -0.31
C TRP A 518 -11.15 34.60 0.89
N PRO A 519 -10.25 33.72 1.36
CA PRO A 519 -9.35 34.01 2.46
C PRO A 519 -8.17 34.93 2.08
N THR A 520 -8.07 35.32 0.80
CA THR A 520 -7.00 36.16 0.26
C THR A 520 -7.18 37.63 0.60
N VAL A 521 -6.09 38.28 1.02
CA VAL A 521 -6.01 39.72 1.29
C VAL A 521 -5.04 40.35 0.30
N ASP A 522 -5.54 41.16 -0.62
CA ASP A 522 -4.69 41.92 -1.57
C ASP A 522 -3.87 42.98 -0.82
N GLN A 523 -2.58 43.10 -1.17
CA GLN A 523 -1.65 44.05 -0.53
C GLN A 523 -2.08 45.52 -0.65
N LYS A 524 -2.87 45.87 -1.67
CA LYS A 524 -3.41 47.22 -1.90
C LYS A 524 -4.72 47.48 -1.14
N SER A 525 -5.24 46.50 -0.40
CA SER A 525 -6.51 46.62 0.32
C SER A 525 -6.35 47.40 1.65
N SER A 526 -7.40 48.09 2.12
CA SER A 526 -7.35 48.81 3.41
C SER A 526 -7.09 47.89 4.60
N SER A 527 -7.54 46.64 4.54
CA SER A 527 -7.35 45.67 5.62
C SER A 527 -5.95 45.11 5.65
N PHE A 528 -5.19 45.16 4.54
CA PHE A 528 -3.86 44.54 4.49
C PHE A 528 -2.94 45.13 5.56
N LYS A 529 -2.82 46.47 5.63
CA LYS A 529 -1.95 47.15 6.60
C LYS A 529 -2.28 46.75 8.04
N GLU A 530 -3.56 46.81 8.41
CA GLU A 530 -4.01 46.45 9.77
C GLU A 530 -3.77 44.97 10.08
N MET A 531 -4.07 44.06 9.14
CA MET A 531 -3.85 42.63 9.32
C MET A 531 -2.37 42.26 9.35
N MET A 532 -1.52 43.00 8.61
CA MET A 532 -0.06 42.90 8.68
C MET A 532 0.45 43.29 10.07
N GLU A 533 0.05 44.47 10.57
CA GLU A 533 0.46 45.01 11.87
C GLU A 533 0.02 44.13 13.03
N LYS A 534 -1.18 43.53 12.93
CA LYS A 534 -1.73 42.62 13.96
C LYS A 534 -1.25 41.17 13.83
N GLY A 535 -0.44 40.84 12.82
CA GLY A 535 0.04 39.48 12.59
C GLY A 535 -1.06 38.48 12.21
N PHE A 536 -2.10 38.94 11.50
CA PHE A 536 -3.26 38.15 11.09
C PHE A 536 -3.13 37.47 9.73
N LEU A 537 -2.00 37.66 9.04
CA LEU A 537 -1.72 37.10 7.72
C LEU A 537 -0.66 36.00 7.79
N LEU A 538 -0.74 35.02 6.89
CA LEU A 538 0.30 34.01 6.73
C LEU A 538 1.66 34.65 6.47
N ARG A 539 2.71 33.98 6.92
CA ARG A 539 4.09 34.38 6.68
C ARG A 539 4.70 33.51 5.58
N THR A 540 5.60 34.12 4.81
CA THR A 540 6.49 33.42 3.88
C THR A 540 7.88 33.43 4.51
N GLU A 541 8.54 32.28 4.60
CA GLU A 541 9.86 32.11 5.20
C GLU A 541 10.96 32.72 4.31
N ARG A 542 10.80 32.60 2.99
CA ARG A 542 11.76 33.05 1.98
C ARG A 542 11.04 33.77 0.85
N SER A 543 11.70 34.78 0.27
CA SER A 543 11.18 35.60 -0.84
C SER A 543 10.07 36.60 -0.44
N VAL A 544 9.43 37.21 -1.44
CA VAL A 544 8.34 38.18 -1.28
C VAL A 544 7.13 37.54 -0.59
N ARG A 545 6.48 38.31 0.28
CA ARG A 545 5.31 37.85 1.04
C ARG A 545 4.05 37.90 0.18
N THR A 546 3.98 37.00 -0.79
CA THR A 546 2.82 36.72 -1.65
C THR A 546 2.57 35.22 -1.60
N ASN A 547 1.36 34.79 -1.24
CA ASN A 547 1.00 33.37 -1.15
C ASN A 547 0.19 32.90 -2.37
N PHE A 548 -0.55 33.83 -2.98
CA PHE A 548 -1.39 33.58 -4.15
C PHE A 548 -1.42 34.81 -5.06
N ASP A 549 -1.19 34.61 -6.35
CA ASP A 549 -0.95 35.67 -7.36
C ASP A 549 -2.03 35.78 -8.44
N PHE A 550 -3.22 35.22 -8.19
CA PHE A 550 -4.36 35.32 -9.09
C PHE A 550 -5.07 36.68 -8.97
N GLU A 551 -5.09 37.45 -10.06
CA GLU A 551 -5.75 38.78 -10.17
C GLU A 551 -5.27 39.83 -9.14
N GLY A 552 -4.13 39.59 -8.49
CA GLY A 552 -3.56 40.49 -7.48
C GLY A 552 -2.39 39.86 -6.71
N GLN A 553 -1.65 40.66 -5.95
CA GLN A 553 -0.65 40.15 -5.02
C GLN A 553 -1.31 39.94 -3.68
N THR A 554 -1.64 38.69 -3.34
CA THR A 554 -2.44 38.39 -2.16
C THR A 554 -1.70 37.53 -1.14
N VAL A 555 -2.10 37.73 0.12
CA VAL A 555 -1.62 36.97 1.29
C VAL A 555 -2.85 36.39 1.98
N TYR A 556 -2.82 35.12 2.32
CA TYR A 556 -3.93 34.50 3.03
C TYR A 556 -4.02 35.05 4.46
N TYR A 557 -5.24 35.27 4.97
CA TYR A 557 -5.40 35.42 6.41
C TYR A 557 -5.06 34.10 7.10
N ASP A 558 -4.64 34.19 8.35
CA ASP A 558 -4.24 33.04 9.14
C ASP A 558 -5.41 32.49 9.97
N PRO A 559 -6.12 31.42 9.52
CA PRO A 559 -7.23 30.88 10.29
C PRO A 559 -6.79 30.18 11.56
N THR A 560 -5.49 29.89 11.74
CA THR A 560 -4.99 29.32 12.99
C THR A 560 -4.88 30.39 14.08
N ASN A 561 -4.82 31.67 13.70
CA ASN A 561 -4.83 32.81 14.62
C ASN A 561 -6.27 33.18 15.04
N PRO A 562 -6.65 33.05 16.34
CA PRO A 562 -7.99 33.39 16.79
C PRO A 562 -8.38 34.86 16.56
N GLY A 563 -7.41 35.79 16.57
CA GLY A 563 -7.63 37.20 16.29
C GLY A 563 -7.97 37.44 14.82
N ALA A 564 -7.27 36.77 13.90
CA ALA A 564 -7.54 36.84 12.48
C ALA A 564 -8.93 36.29 12.14
N ARG A 565 -9.32 35.14 12.72
CA ARG A 565 -10.68 34.58 12.57
C ARG A 565 -11.77 35.58 12.99
N ARG A 566 -11.61 36.20 14.17
CA ARG A 566 -12.56 37.22 14.65
C ARG A 566 -12.61 38.44 13.74
N PHE A 567 -11.47 38.86 13.20
CA PHE A 567 -11.40 40.01 12.28
C PHE A 567 -12.14 39.72 10.97
N VAL A 568 -11.85 38.59 10.32
CA VAL A 568 -12.49 38.15 9.07
C VAL A 568 -14.01 37.98 9.28
N TRP A 569 -14.41 37.30 10.36
CA TRP A 569 -15.82 37.15 10.70
C TRP A 569 -16.50 38.49 10.97
N GLY A 570 -15.86 39.42 11.68
CA GLY A 570 -16.39 40.76 11.90
C GLY A 570 -16.70 41.46 10.57
N LYS A 571 -15.77 41.41 9.61
CA LYS A 571 -15.99 41.99 8.28
C LYS A 571 -17.12 41.32 7.50
N ALA A 572 -17.19 39.99 7.53
CA ALA A 572 -18.29 39.24 6.89
C ALA A 572 -19.64 39.54 7.57
N LYS A 573 -19.64 39.66 8.89
CA LYS A 573 -20.82 39.99 9.68
C LYS A 573 -21.34 41.37 9.33
N ASP A 574 -20.46 42.37 9.26
CA ASP A 574 -20.84 43.76 8.96
C ASP A 574 -21.31 43.92 7.52
N SER A 575 -20.75 43.16 6.57
CA SER A 575 -21.02 43.30 5.13
C SER A 575 -22.21 42.47 4.63
N TYR A 576 -22.44 41.29 5.21
CA TYR A 576 -23.39 40.30 4.70
C TYR A 576 -24.38 39.83 5.76
N PHE A 577 -23.90 39.41 6.93
CA PHE A 577 -24.79 38.88 7.97
C PHE A 577 -25.75 39.94 8.51
N SER A 578 -25.31 41.20 8.61
CA SER A 578 -26.12 42.36 8.98
C SER A 578 -27.28 42.62 8.00
N LYS A 579 -27.09 42.25 6.73
CA LYS A 579 -28.10 42.24 5.67
C LYS A 579 -28.89 40.92 5.62
N GLU A 580 -28.75 40.09 6.65
CA GLU A 580 -29.34 38.75 6.81
C GLU A 580 -29.03 37.78 5.66
N ILE A 581 -27.83 37.87 5.08
CA ILE A 581 -27.22 36.80 4.28
C ILE A 581 -26.52 35.85 5.26
N GLN A 582 -26.96 34.60 5.34
CA GLN A 582 -26.50 33.64 6.36
C GLN A 582 -25.66 32.50 5.79
N THR A 583 -25.60 32.37 4.47
CA THR A 583 -24.92 31.27 3.78
C THR A 583 -23.65 31.78 3.08
N PHE A 584 -22.52 31.15 3.41
CA PHE A 584 -21.20 31.55 2.93
C PHE A 584 -20.51 30.39 2.22
N TRP A 585 -20.02 30.63 1.01
CA TRP A 585 -19.12 29.73 0.31
C TRP A 585 -17.68 30.10 0.67
N LEU A 586 -17.10 29.34 1.59
CA LEU A 586 -15.71 29.49 2.00
C LEU A 586 -14.80 28.80 0.97
N ASP A 587 -14.43 29.52 -0.06
CA ASP A 587 -13.62 28.98 -1.17
C ASP A 587 -12.11 29.13 -0.88
N GLN A 588 -11.26 28.41 -1.61
CA GLN A 588 -9.80 28.34 -1.39
C GLN A 588 -9.43 27.95 0.05
N ALA A 589 -10.15 26.97 0.61
CA ALA A 589 -10.08 26.58 2.02
C ALA A 589 -8.91 25.65 2.37
N GLU A 590 -8.02 25.34 1.43
CA GLU A 590 -6.88 24.45 1.65
C GLU A 590 -5.76 25.08 2.50
N PRO A 591 -5.19 26.26 2.17
CA PRO A 591 -5.50 27.20 1.07
C PRO A 591 -4.68 26.98 -0.22
N LYS A 592 -5.21 27.37 -1.38
CA LYS A 592 -4.54 27.20 -2.68
C LYS A 592 -3.36 28.16 -2.86
N TYR A 593 -2.15 27.71 -2.56
CA TYR A 593 -0.95 28.47 -2.86
C TYR A 593 -0.65 28.51 -4.37
N SER A 594 0.02 29.57 -4.84
CA SER A 594 0.57 29.60 -6.21
C SER A 594 1.60 28.49 -6.43
N SER A 595 2.40 28.21 -5.40
CA SER A 595 3.27 27.04 -5.30
C SER A 595 3.09 26.36 -3.95
N HIS A 596 2.89 25.04 -3.95
CA HIS A 596 2.66 24.24 -2.73
C HIS A 596 3.99 23.85 -2.05
N ASP A 597 4.88 24.84 -1.88
CA ASP A 597 6.13 24.71 -1.14
C ASP A 597 5.84 24.84 0.36
N PHE A 598 5.28 23.78 0.95
CA PHE A 598 4.78 23.79 2.34
C PHE A 598 5.86 24.16 3.38
N ASP A 599 7.14 24.02 3.05
CA ASP A 599 8.25 24.42 3.92
C ASP A 599 8.51 25.95 3.92
N ASN A 600 7.91 26.68 2.98
CA ASN A 600 8.09 28.12 2.80
C ASN A 600 7.00 28.97 3.48
N TYR A 601 5.99 28.35 4.10
CA TYR A 601 4.89 29.05 4.74
C TYR A 601 4.85 28.81 6.25
N ARG A 602 4.34 29.81 6.98
CA ARG A 602 4.18 29.73 8.44
C ARG A 602 2.87 30.36 8.89
N TYR A 603 2.13 29.58 9.69
CA TYR A 603 0.97 29.97 10.46
C TYR A 603 1.35 30.44 11.86
N PHE A 604 0.40 31.06 12.56
CA PHE A 604 0.46 31.46 13.95
C PHE A 604 0.76 30.28 14.87
N LEU A 605 0.20 29.11 14.58
CA LEU A 605 0.47 27.88 15.33
C LEU A 605 1.83 27.24 15.01
N GLY A 606 2.49 27.59 13.91
CA GLY A 606 3.78 26.99 13.55
C GLY A 606 4.06 26.96 12.05
N ALA A 607 5.18 26.33 11.67
CA ALA A 607 5.52 26.09 10.28
C ALA A 607 4.42 25.24 9.61
N THR A 608 4.13 25.49 8.33
CA THR A 608 3.07 24.80 7.59
C THR A 608 3.27 23.28 7.58
N LEU A 609 4.51 22.80 7.42
CA LEU A 609 4.87 21.37 7.58
C LEU A 609 4.42 20.74 8.91
N SER A 610 4.15 21.53 9.94
CA SER A 610 3.68 21.05 11.24
C SER A 610 2.16 21.15 11.40
N VAL A 611 1.48 22.16 10.85
CA VAL A 611 0.11 22.50 11.28
C VAL A 611 -0.91 22.66 10.15
N GLU A 612 -0.52 22.51 8.89
CA GLU A 612 -1.35 22.85 7.74
C GLU A 612 -2.72 22.18 7.70
N ASN A 613 -2.79 20.89 8.03
CA ASN A 613 -4.04 20.12 7.92
C ASN A 613 -5.16 20.59 8.87
N ILE A 614 -4.89 21.55 9.77
CA ILE A 614 -5.88 22.20 10.64
C ILE A 614 -6.60 23.36 9.94
N HIS A 615 -6.02 23.91 8.85
CA HIS A 615 -6.54 25.10 8.17
C HIS A 615 -8.06 25.06 7.87
N PRO A 616 -8.65 23.93 7.42
CA PRO A 616 -10.09 23.87 7.17
C PRO A 616 -10.98 23.55 8.41
N ASP A 617 -10.45 23.18 9.59
CA ASP A 617 -11.26 22.81 10.77
C ASP A 617 -11.66 24.03 11.63
N ARG A 618 -12.95 24.12 11.97
CA ARG A 618 -13.60 25.17 12.78
C ARG A 618 -13.10 25.29 14.24
N ARG A 619 -12.29 24.35 14.75
CA ARG A 619 -12.04 24.17 16.21
C ARG A 619 -10.63 24.45 16.72
N GLY A 620 -9.75 25.07 15.94
CA GLY A 620 -8.37 25.42 16.35
C GLY A 620 -8.24 26.56 17.38
N ALA A 621 -8.88 26.43 18.54
CA ALA A 621 -8.67 27.27 19.73
C ALA A 621 -8.73 26.40 20.98
N ASP A 622 -7.57 25.95 21.47
CA ASP A 622 -7.12 26.10 22.86
C ASP A 622 -5.74 25.43 23.02
N GLY A 623 -4.80 26.15 23.65
CA GLY A 623 -3.36 26.02 23.40
C GLY A 623 -2.58 24.88 24.06
N GLY A 624 -1.31 24.77 23.65
CA GLY A 624 -0.21 24.09 24.37
C GLY A 624 0.51 22.96 23.62
N LEU A 625 1.84 23.08 23.49
CA LEU A 625 2.81 22.14 22.85
C LEU A 625 2.97 20.76 23.56
N SER A 626 3.36 19.69 22.82
CA SER A 626 3.94 18.32 23.21
C SER A 626 3.35 16.95 22.67
N ARG A 627 4.14 16.19 21.86
CA ARG A 627 4.09 14.73 21.47
C ARG A 627 2.93 14.12 20.59
N THR A 628 3.33 13.20 19.69
CA THR A 628 2.54 12.40 18.72
C THR A 628 1.58 11.38 19.36
N LYS A 629 0.34 11.26 18.85
CA LYS A 629 -0.69 10.31 19.31
C LYS A 629 -1.31 9.51 18.17
N LEU A 630 -1.46 8.20 18.34
CA LEU A 630 -2.26 7.31 17.48
C LEU A 630 -3.49 6.82 18.27
N SER A 631 -4.69 6.94 17.70
CA SER A 631 -5.94 6.50 18.35
C SER A 631 -6.63 5.44 17.51
N VAL A 632 -6.86 4.26 18.10
CA VAL A 632 -7.52 3.12 17.48
C VAL A 632 -8.89 2.91 18.11
N TYR A 633 -9.92 2.78 17.28
CA TYR A 633 -11.32 2.61 17.70
C TYR A 633 -11.84 1.24 17.26
N ASN A 634 -12.54 0.53 18.15
CA ASN A 634 -13.27 -0.70 17.83
C ASN A 634 -14.62 -0.77 18.56
N SER A 635 -15.42 -1.82 18.30
CA SER A 635 -16.74 -2.04 18.92
C SER A 635 -16.73 -2.17 20.46
N ARG A 636 -15.55 -2.29 21.08
CA ARG A 636 -15.38 -2.47 22.54
C ARG A 636 -14.78 -1.24 23.24
N GLY A 637 -14.31 -0.24 22.51
CA GLY A 637 -13.72 0.98 23.06
C GLY A 637 -12.54 1.50 22.26
N MET A 638 -11.76 2.40 22.87
CA MET A 638 -10.66 3.12 22.25
C MET A 638 -9.34 2.83 22.96
N ALA A 639 -8.28 2.59 22.19
CA ALA A 639 -6.92 2.47 22.67
C ALA A 639 -6.05 3.59 22.08
N THR A 640 -5.26 4.26 22.93
CA THR A 640 -4.38 5.36 22.53
C THR A 640 -2.93 4.93 22.72
N LEU A 641 -2.16 4.90 21.62
CA LEU A 641 -0.72 4.62 21.62
C LEU A 641 0.05 5.94 21.58
N TYR A 642 1.07 6.05 22.43
CA TYR A 642 2.00 7.19 22.47
C TYR A 642 3.30 6.77 21.78
N CYS A 643 3.63 7.39 20.64
CA CYS A 643 4.92 7.16 19.97
C CYS A 643 5.94 8.19 20.47
N HIS A 644 7.11 7.72 20.93
CA HIS A 644 8.28 8.58 21.16
C HIS A 644 9.03 8.76 19.84
N ALA A 645 9.10 9.99 19.34
CA ALA A 645 10.09 10.36 18.34
C ALA A 645 11.43 10.59 19.06
N GLY A 646 12.26 9.56 19.11
CA GLY A 646 13.70 9.66 19.31
C GLY A 646 14.40 9.43 17.98
N LYS A 647 15.50 10.18 17.75
CA LYS A 647 16.34 10.25 16.56
C LYS A 647 16.43 8.98 15.69
#